data_AF-A0A415S517-F1
#
_entry.id   AF-A0A415S517-F1
#
_cell.length_a   1.000
_cell.length_b   1.000
_cell.length_c   1.000
_cell.angle_alpha   90.00
_cell.angle_beta   90.00
_cell.angle_gamma   90.00
#
_symmetry.space_group_name_H-M   'P 1'
#
loop_
_entity.id
_entity.type
_entity.pdbx_description
1 polymer ?
#
loop_
_entity_poly.entity_id
_entity_poly.type
_entity_poly.pdbx_seq_one_letter_code
_entity_poly.pdbx_strand_id
1 'polypeptide(L)'
;MKKVVDEALDFSVKQSMSMFSEMQGQVGILPRTAKDGKMITCESPWWTSGFYPGTLWYCYEYSNDPQVRAAAEEMTSRVEKQKYTTSNHDVGFIINCSFGNGYRLTHNEAYREVIETAAKSLSTRFHPVTGCTRSWNSKKWQFSVIIDNMMNLELLTVASSMTGDNSYYKKAKSHADRTMMNHFRPDGSSYHVVSYDTITGKVLNQVTHQGVNDQSAWSRGQAWGLYGFTMMYRQTGKKEYLDHAIKVGKFIMNHPRLPKDKIPYWDFDAPNIPKADRDASAGAIMASAFVELSTYVPGELGEQFLSIGEQQIKSLASPAYRAKKVGDNNHFIIQHCTGFMGKQYEIDAPLTYADYYFVEALIRYKNLLEARPVVQTITAFSENEDRAAWLSALHRISYPLLSNMAKGELRKNMPVESIAADMQKRREVTHLEALGRLITGISAWLELGPDSTIEGRLRAEYIDLSLKSIVNGVNPASPDYLNFNKGRQPLVDAAFLAHGLLRARTQLWDKLDKTTQERVIKELKSSRVIKPSETNWLFFAAMVEAALKEFTGEWEYERVKYACDRFAQWYKGDGWYGDGADFHLDYYNSFVIHPMMVEVLAVMKKHGLEGAIPYDLELSRYARYAEQQERLISPEGTFPIIGRSLAYRFGAFHALSDVAYRKLLPTKVTPAQVRCALTAVINRQINAPGTFNPEGWLRVGFAGYQPHIGETYISTGSLYLCTAVFVALGLPESDEYWSSPATAWTCKKGWEGVDLEVDKALKK
;
A
#
# COMPACT_ATOMS: atom_id res chain seq x y z
N MET A 1 8.41 29.66 9.84
CA MET A 1 7.24 28.84 9.45
C MET A 1 6.75 27.90 10.53
N LYS A 2 7.61 27.10 11.17
CA LYS A 2 7.21 26.16 12.25
C LYS A 2 6.16 26.70 13.23
N LYS A 3 6.43 27.86 13.86
CA LYS A 3 5.48 28.51 14.78
C LYS A 3 4.10 28.77 14.17
N VAL A 4 4.04 29.29 12.94
CA VAL A 4 2.77 29.58 12.23
C VAL A 4 1.98 28.29 12.01
N VAL A 5 2.68 27.20 11.65
CA VAL A 5 2.06 25.90 11.37
C VAL A 5 1.54 25.26 12.64
N ASP A 6 2.35 25.19 13.69
CA ASP A 6 1.95 24.59 14.97
C ASP A 6 0.77 25.39 15.60
N GLU A 7 0.83 26.74 15.60
CA GLU A 7 -0.29 27.58 16.11
C GLU A 7 -1.57 27.43 15.29
N ALA A 8 -1.46 27.32 13.96
CA ALA A 8 -2.62 27.13 13.09
C ALA A 8 -3.23 25.72 13.24
N LEU A 9 -2.41 24.68 13.43
CA LEU A 9 -2.88 23.31 13.69
C LEU A 9 -3.56 23.22 15.06
N ASP A 10 -2.96 23.79 16.12
CA ASP A 10 -3.57 23.86 17.45
C ASP A 10 -4.93 24.56 17.42
N PHE A 11 -5.04 25.66 16.67
CA PHE A 11 -6.30 26.35 16.47
C PHE A 11 -7.29 25.47 15.69
N SER A 12 -6.84 24.82 14.61
CA SER A 12 -7.69 23.98 13.76
C SER A 12 -8.29 22.82 14.55
N VAL A 13 -7.52 22.15 15.41
CA VAL A 13 -8.05 21.10 16.31
C VAL A 13 -9.18 21.64 17.19
N LYS A 14 -8.96 22.76 17.88
CA LYS A 14 -9.97 23.37 18.77
C LYS A 14 -11.21 23.83 18.02
N GLN A 15 -11.02 24.46 16.86
CA GLN A 15 -12.09 24.97 16.01
C GLN A 15 -12.93 23.83 15.42
N SER A 16 -12.30 22.77 14.89
CA SER A 16 -13.00 21.58 14.40
C SER A 16 -13.73 20.83 15.51
N MET A 17 -13.15 20.68 16.71
CA MET A 17 -13.87 20.06 17.83
C MET A 17 -15.02 20.92 18.35
N SER A 18 -14.93 22.25 18.22
CA SER A 18 -16.05 23.15 18.47
C SER A 18 -17.18 22.92 17.46
N MET A 19 -16.87 22.74 16.17
CA MET A 19 -17.85 22.34 15.15
C MET A 19 -18.46 20.97 15.46
N PHE A 20 -17.67 20.01 15.94
CA PHE A 20 -18.17 18.69 16.33
C PHE A 20 -19.18 18.80 17.47
N SER A 21 -18.90 19.66 18.46
CA SER A 21 -19.79 19.87 19.60
C SER A 21 -21.18 20.39 19.17
N GLU A 22 -21.23 21.22 18.13
CA GLU A 22 -22.48 21.71 17.51
C GLU A 22 -23.19 20.61 16.67
N MET A 23 -22.43 19.72 16.04
CA MET A 23 -22.93 18.74 15.07
C MET A 23 -23.25 17.34 15.64
N GLN A 24 -22.69 16.95 16.80
CA GLN A 24 -22.80 15.59 17.35
C GLN A 24 -24.26 15.17 17.60
N GLY A 25 -25.14 16.09 17.98
CA GLY A 25 -26.58 15.81 18.16
C GLY A 25 -27.41 15.80 16.87
N GLN A 26 -26.84 16.23 15.75
CA GLN A 26 -27.55 16.44 14.48
C GLN A 26 -27.31 15.29 13.51
N VAL A 27 -27.91 14.13 13.78
CA VAL A 27 -27.66 12.88 13.05
C VAL A 27 -27.97 13.00 11.55
N GLY A 28 -27.07 12.49 10.71
CA GLY A 28 -27.28 12.36 9.26
C GLY A 28 -26.95 13.59 8.42
N ILE A 29 -26.61 14.72 9.05
CA ILE A 29 -26.17 15.95 8.37
C ILE A 29 -24.73 16.33 8.74
N LEU A 30 -24.09 17.07 7.83
CA LEU A 30 -22.70 17.52 7.91
C LEU A 30 -22.59 19.03 7.58
N PRO A 31 -21.62 19.74 8.16
CA PRO A 31 -21.43 21.16 7.92
C PRO A 31 -20.93 21.43 6.49
N ARG A 32 -21.55 22.40 5.81
CA ARG A 32 -21.22 22.77 4.43
C ARG A 32 -20.59 24.17 4.32
N THR A 33 -21.30 25.16 4.83
CA THR A 33 -20.97 26.59 4.71
C THR A 33 -21.72 27.37 5.79
N ALA A 34 -21.68 28.70 5.76
CA ALA A 34 -22.53 29.57 6.55
C ALA A 34 -23.00 30.77 5.73
N LYS A 35 -24.19 31.31 6.06
CA LYS A 35 -24.72 32.54 5.47
C LYS A 35 -25.49 33.30 6.54
N ASP A 36 -25.34 34.63 6.56
CA ASP A 36 -26.08 35.54 7.46
C ASP A 36 -25.96 35.13 8.94
N GLY A 37 -24.76 34.68 9.34
CA GLY A 37 -24.47 34.25 10.71
C GLY A 37 -25.02 32.87 11.09
N LYS A 38 -25.59 32.11 10.15
CA LYS A 38 -26.13 30.76 10.39
C LYS A 38 -25.35 29.71 9.61
N MET A 39 -25.01 28.60 10.28
CA MET A 39 -24.47 27.41 9.63
C MET A 39 -25.50 26.81 8.67
N ILE A 40 -25.03 26.42 7.49
CA ILE A 40 -25.78 25.63 6.53
C ILE A 40 -25.15 24.25 6.46
N THR A 41 -25.99 23.22 6.63
CA THR A 41 -25.59 21.82 6.61
C THR A 41 -26.02 21.15 5.31
N CYS A 42 -25.59 19.91 5.12
CA CYS A 42 -25.95 19.07 4.00
C CYS A 42 -26.11 17.61 4.43
N GLU A 43 -26.90 16.85 3.70
CA GLU A 43 -26.96 15.39 3.86
C GLU A 43 -25.79 14.71 3.14
N SER A 44 -25.56 13.44 3.45
CA SER A 44 -24.44 12.66 2.89
C SER A 44 -24.32 12.64 1.35
N PRO A 45 -25.38 12.69 0.52
CA PRO A 45 -25.22 12.71 -0.94
C PRO A 45 -24.61 13.99 -1.50
N TRP A 46 -24.54 15.06 -0.70
CA TRP A 46 -23.95 16.30 -1.14
C TRP A 46 -22.44 16.18 -1.32
N TRP A 47 -21.89 16.71 -2.41
CA TRP A 47 -20.51 16.47 -2.84
C TRP A 47 -19.44 16.89 -1.80
N THR A 48 -19.75 17.85 -0.93
CA THR A 48 -18.82 18.31 0.12
C THR A 48 -18.90 17.55 1.44
N SER A 49 -19.74 16.52 1.53
CA SER A 49 -20.05 15.85 2.79
C SER A 49 -18.85 15.10 3.41
N GLY A 50 -17.84 14.74 2.61
CA GLY A 50 -16.63 14.04 3.07
C GLY A 50 -15.54 14.93 3.66
N PHE A 51 -15.58 16.25 3.44
CA PHE A 51 -14.46 17.13 3.83
C PHE A 51 -14.34 17.34 5.33
N TYR A 52 -15.45 17.58 6.03
CA TYR A 52 -15.40 17.79 7.48
C TYR A 52 -14.91 16.57 8.27
N PRO A 53 -15.39 15.34 8.00
CA PRO A 53 -14.78 14.12 8.55
C PRO A 53 -13.27 14.05 8.23
N GLY A 54 -12.87 14.43 7.01
CA GLY A 54 -11.47 14.48 6.61
C GLY A 54 -10.64 15.50 7.39
N THR A 55 -11.19 16.67 7.70
CA THR A 55 -10.53 17.68 8.56
C THR A 55 -10.29 17.12 9.96
N LEU A 56 -11.27 16.41 10.54
CA LEU A 56 -11.11 15.76 11.84
C LEU A 56 -10.01 14.67 11.80
N TRP A 57 -9.89 13.91 10.71
CA TRP A 57 -8.80 12.95 10.56
C TRP A 57 -7.42 13.62 10.51
N TYR A 58 -7.25 14.73 9.80
CA TYR A 58 -5.98 15.48 9.85
C TYR A 58 -5.71 16.10 11.22
N CYS A 59 -6.74 16.60 11.90
CA CYS A 59 -6.63 17.06 13.29
C CYS A 59 -6.19 15.92 14.23
N TYR A 60 -6.69 14.69 14.04
CA TYR A 60 -6.23 13.52 14.78
C TYR A 60 -4.78 13.15 14.43
N GLU A 61 -4.40 13.18 13.14
CA GLU A 61 -3.02 12.92 12.72
C GLU A 61 -2.01 13.86 13.40
N TYR A 62 -2.38 15.12 13.60
CA TYR A 62 -1.56 16.08 14.33
C TYR A 62 -1.57 15.87 15.84
N SER A 63 -2.77 15.78 16.44
CA SER A 63 -2.93 15.79 17.91
C SER A 63 -2.68 14.44 18.57
N ASN A 64 -2.87 13.35 17.82
CA ASN A 64 -2.96 11.98 18.33
C ASN A 64 -3.98 11.83 19.48
N ASP A 65 -5.00 12.69 19.54
CA ASP A 65 -6.01 12.73 20.60
C ASP A 65 -7.15 11.72 20.32
N PRO A 66 -7.39 10.74 21.21
CA PRO A 66 -8.48 9.77 21.06
C PRO A 66 -9.88 10.39 20.94
N GLN A 67 -10.13 11.57 21.51
CA GLN A 67 -11.42 12.26 21.38
C GLN A 67 -11.63 12.81 19.97
N VAL A 68 -10.56 13.34 19.36
CA VAL A 68 -10.60 13.82 17.96
C VAL A 68 -10.80 12.63 17.02
N ARG A 69 -10.17 11.48 17.31
CA ARG A 69 -10.42 10.24 16.58
C ARG A 69 -11.88 9.81 16.67
N ALA A 70 -12.46 9.75 17.87
CA ALA A 70 -13.86 9.35 18.04
C ALA A 70 -14.82 10.28 17.27
N ALA A 71 -14.56 11.59 17.28
CA ALA A 71 -15.30 12.56 16.47
C ALA A 71 -15.15 12.30 14.96
N ALA A 72 -13.93 12.00 14.49
CA ALA A 72 -13.67 11.67 13.09
C ALA A 72 -14.39 10.39 12.66
N GLU A 73 -14.37 9.34 13.48
CA GLU A 73 -15.06 8.07 13.23
C GLU A 73 -16.58 8.27 13.15
N GLU A 74 -17.18 9.03 14.08
CA GLU A 74 -18.60 9.35 14.08
C GLU A 74 -19.00 10.10 12.80
N MET A 75 -18.31 11.19 12.47
CA MET A 75 -18.64 12.01 11.30
C MET A 75 -18.39 11.26 9.99
N THR A 76 -17.37 10.39 9.94
CA THR A 76 -17.10 9.49 8.80
C THR A 76 -18.24 8.51 8.57
N SER A 77 -18.81 7.93 9.65
CA SER A 77 -19.92 6.97 9.52
C SER A 77 -21.15 7.55 8.81
N ARG A 78 -21.37 8.87 8.91
CA ARG A 78 -22.52 9.55 8.31
C ARG A 78 -22.52 9.50 6.77
N VAL A 79 -21.37 9.29 6.13
CA VAL A 79 -21.26 9.24 4.66
C VAL A 79 -21.09 7.82 4.08
N GLU A 80 -21.15 6.78 4.90
CA GLU A 80 -20.91 5.38 4.47
C GLU A 80 -21.82 4.95 3.29
N LYS A 81 -23.09 5.36 3.32
CA LYS A 81 -24.09 5.03 2.27
C LYS A 81 -23.67 5.49 0.88
N GLN A 82 -22.77 6.47 0.78
CA GLN A 82 -22.30 7.01 -0.50
C GLN A 82 -21.32 6.07 -1.23
N LYS A 83 -20.88 4.97 -0.60
CA LYS A 83 -20.13 3.91 -1.29
C LYS A 83 -20.88 3.28 -2.46
N TYR A 84 -22.20 3.41 -2.50
CA TYR A 84 -23.07 2.91 -3.58
C TYR A 84 -23.44 3.98 -4.63
N THR A 85 -22.90 5.20 -4.52
CA THR A 85 -23.28 6.29 -5.42
C THR A 85 -22.69 6.09 -6.81
N THR A 86 -23.57 5.98 -7.80
CA THR A 86 -23.20 5.83 -9.23
C THR A 86 -23.66 7.03 -10.07
N SER A 87 -24.30 8.04 -9.46
CA SER A 87 -24.97 9.14 -10.17
C SER A 87 -24.08 10.36 -10.44
N ASN A 88 -22.96 10.50 -9.73
CA ASN A 88 -22.00 11.58 -9.89
C ASN A 88 -20.56 11.09 -9.61
N HIS A 89 -19.58 11.91 -9.98
CA HIS A 89 -18.16 11.58 -9.82
C HIS A 89 -17.56 11.94 -8.45
N ASP A 90 -18.27 12.74 -7.65
CA ASP A 90 -17.77 13.33 -6.40
C ASP A 90 -17.65 12.32 -5.25
N VAL A 91 -17.92 11.05 -5.52
CA VAL A 91 -17.71 9.92 -4.60
C VAL A 91 -16.27 9.88 -4.09
N GLY A 92 -15.30 10.32 -4.90
CA GLY A 92 -13.90 10.47 -4.47
C GLY A 92 -13.76 11.47 -3.33
N PHE A 93 -14.30 12.68 -3.47
CA PHE A 93 -14.31 13.68 -2.39
C PHE A 93 -15.04 13.17 -1.14
N ILE A 94 -16.17 12.49 -1.32
CA ILE A 94 -16.98 12.02 -0.19
C ILE A 94 -16.24 10.91 0.58
N ILE A 95 -15.82 9.86 -0.11
CA ILE A 95 -15.31 8.63 0.52
C ILE A 95 -13.81 8.69 0.77
N ASN A 96 -13.01 9.22 -0.16
CA ASN A 96 -11.55 9.22 0.02
C ASN A 96 -11.10 10.22 1.09
N CYS A 97 -11.73 11.39 1.18
CA CYS A 97 -11.41 12.36 2.24
C CYS A 97 -11.80 11.86 3.64
N SER A 98 -12.84 11.03 3.75
CA SER A 98 -13.35 10.49 5.02
C SER A 98 -12.76 9.11 5.32
N PHE A 99 -13.32 8.03 4.74
CA PHE A 99 -12.88 6.65 4.91
C PHE A 99 -11.43 6.43 4.45
N GLY A 100 -10.99 7.08 3.37
CA GLY A 100 -9.61 6.97 2.89
C GLY A 100 -8.59 7.43 3.93
N ASN A 101 -8.80 8.61 4.53
CA ASN A 101 -7.99 9.10 5.64
C ASN A 101 -8.13 8.24 6.91
N GLY A 102 -9.34 7.78 7.23
CA GLY A 102 -9.56 6.85 8.34
C GLY A 102 -8.76 5.56 8.17
N TYR A 103 -8.76 4.95 6.99
CA TYR A 103 -7.98 3.73 6.72
C TYR A 103 -6.48 4.00 6.80
N ARG A 104 -6.01 5.13 6.23
CA ARG A 104 -4.59 5.53 6.27
C ARG A 104 -4.06 5.63 7.70
N LEU A 105 -4.87 6.12 8.64
CA LEU A 105 -4.45 6.38 10.03
C LEU A 105 -4.74 5.24 11.00
N THR A 106 -5.72 4.39 10.72
CA THR A 106 -6.17 3.34 11.65
C THR A 106 -5.99 1.92 11.14
N HIS A 107 -5.78 1.74 9.84
CA HIS A 107 -5.78 0.45 9.15
C HIS A 107 -7.06 -0.37 9.37
N ASN A 108 -8.17 0.29 9.72
CA ASN A 108 -9.44 -0.39 9.97
C ASN A 108 -9.98 -1.04 8.69
N GLU A 109 -9.98 -2.38 8.65
CA GLU A 109 -10.39 -3.15 7.48
C GLU A 109 -11.87 -2.92 7.08
N ALA A 110 -12.74 -2.46 7.99
CA ALA A 110 -14.09 -2.07 7.62
C ALA A 110 -14.11 -0.86 6.66
N TYR A 111 -13.15 0.06 6.78
CA TYR A 111 -13.04 1.21 5.87
C TYR A 111 -12.53 0.81 4.48
N ARG A 112 -11.69 -0.22 4.42
CA ARG A 112 -11.21 -0.78 3.16
C ARG A 112 -12.38 -1.26 2.29
N GLU A 113 -13.33 -2.01 2.87
CA GLU A 113 -14.52 -2.48 2.13
C GLU A 113 -15.35 -1.31 1.57
N VAL A 114 -15.48 -0.22 2.33
CA VAL A 114 -16.18 1.00 1.90
C VAL A 114 -15.48 1.64 0.71
N ILE A 115 -14.14 1.79 0.78
CA ILE A 115 -13.31 2.38 -0.29
C ILE A 115 -13.38 1.52 -1.55
N GLU A 116 -13.22 0.20 -1.43
CA GLU A 116 -13.29 -0.73 -2.56
C GLU A 116 -14.68 -0.69 -3.23
N THR A 117 -15.76 -0.65 -2.45
CA THR A 117 -17.13 -0.55 -2.97
C THR A 117 -17.36 0.80 -3.66
N ALA A 118 -16.86 1.89 -3.08
CA ALA A 118 -16.96 3.22 -3.68
C ALA A 118 -16.19 3.32 -5.01
N ALA A 119 -15.01 2.71 -5.10
CA ALA A 119 -14.22 2.68 -6.33
C ALA A 119 -14.92 1.85 -7.43
N LYS A 120 -15.58 0.75 -7.07
CA LYS A 120 -16.45 -0.01 -7.99
C LYS A 120 -17.58 0.87 -8.51
N SER A 121 -18.29 1.56 -7.62
CA SER A 121 -19.38 2.48 -7.97
C SER A 121 -18.92 3.61 -8.89
N LEU A 122 -17.81 4.28 -8.56
CA LEU A 122 -17.22 5.33 -9.38
C LEU A 122 -16.79 4.81 -10.76
N SER A 123 -16.25 3.59 -10.82
CA SER A 123 -15.81 2.96 -12.07
C SER A 123 -16.95 2.75 -13.08
N THR A 124 -18.20 2.61 -12.62
CA THR A 124 -19.37 2.50 -13.53
C THR A 124 -19.61 3.76 -14.37
N ARG A 125 -19.03 4.89 -13.96
CA ARG A 125 -19.13 6.17 -14.67
C ARG A 125 -18.05 6.36 -15.73
N PHE A 126 -17.07 5.46 -15.81
CA PHE A 126 -16.03 5.48 -16.83
C PHE A 126 -16.58 5.01 -18.17
N HIS A 127 -16.32 5.78 -19.24
CA HIS A 127 -16.73 5.41 -20.58
C HIS A 127 -15.51 5.10 -21.46
N PRO A 128 -15.37 3.88 -22.00
CA PRO A 128 -14.14 3.44 -22.66
C PRO A 128 -13.81 4.25 -23.92
N VAL A 129 -14.81 4.69 -24.68
CA VAL A 129 -14.60 5.49 -25.91
C VAL A 129 -14.08 6.90 -25.63
N THR A 130 -14.64 7.58 -24.61
CA THR A 130 -14.19 8.93 -24.24
C THR A 130 -12.89 8.86 -23.44
N GLY A 131 -12.63 7.72 -22.79
CA GLY A 131 -11.51 7.52 -21.89
C GLY A 131 -11.68 8.25 -20.55
N CYS A 132 -12.88 8.69 -20.21
CA CYS A 132 -13.13 9.55 -19.05
C CYS A 132 -14.24 9.01 -18.15
N THR A 133 -14.12 9.27 -16.84
CA THR A 133 -15.21 9.24 -15.87
C THR A 133 -16.17 10.43 -16.03
N ARG A 134 -17.47 10.18 -16.21
CA ARG A 134 -18.50 11.23 -16.37
C ARG A 134 -18.73 12.01 -15.08
N SER A 135 -18.73 13.35 -15.12
CA SER A 135 -19.01 14.19 -13.94
C SER A 135 -20.46 14.09 -13.50
N TRP A 136 -21.37 14.58 -14.34
CA TRP A 136 -22.79 14.72 -14.04
C TRP A 136 -23.64 14.01 -15.08
N ASN A 137 -24.84 13.59 -14.69
CA ASN A 137 -25.87 13.10 -15.61
C ASN A 137 -26.64 14.28 -16.25
N SER A 138 -25.89 15.24 -16.82
CA SER A 138 -26.45 16.44 -17.43
C SER A 138 -27.21 16.11 -18.73
N LYS A 139 -28.33 16.81 -18.96
CA LYS A 139 -29.02 16.83 -20.27
C LYS A 139 -28.45 17.88 -21.22
N LYS A 140 -27.63 18.82 -20.72
CA LYS A 140 -27.03 19.91 -21.52
C LYS A 140 -25.86 19.43 -22.39
N TRP A 141 -25.15 18.41 -21.94
CA TRP A 141 -23.94 17.88 -22.60
C TRP A 141 -24.05 16.37 -22.73
N GLN A 142 -23.60 15.82 -23.87
CA GLN A 142 -23.67 14.37 -24.13
C GLN A 142 -22.83 13.59 -23.11
N PHE A 143 -21.58 14.01 -22.89
CA PHE A 143 -20.68 13.44 -21.88
C PHE A 143 -19.81 14.51 -21.25
N SER A 144 -20.27 15.11 -20.14
CA SER A 144 -19.56 16.18 -19.43
C SER A 144 -18.45 15.63 -18.53
N VAL A 145 -17.26 16.22 -18.65
CA VAL A 145 -16.10 16.05 -17.77
C VAL A 145 -15.68 17.42 -17.24
N ILE A 146 -15.53 17.57 -15.93
CA ILE A 146 -15.08 18.81 -15.28
C ILE A 146 -13.69 18.63 -14.71
N ILE A 147 -12.96 19.74 -14.53
CA ILE A 147 -11.58 19.67 -14.04
C ILE A 147 -11.48 19.06 -12.62
N ASP A 148 -12.51 19.24 -11.80
CA ASP A 148 -12.66 18.68 -10.45
C ASP A 148 -12.63 17.13 -10.46
N ASN A 149 -12.91 16.48 -11.60
CA ASN A 149 -12.76 15.04 -11.73
C ASN A 149 -11.35 14.55 -11.42
N MET A 150 -10.33 15.37 -11.68
CA MET A 150 -8.95 15.03 -11.39
C MET A 150 -8.74 14.65 -9.92
N MET A 151 -9.45 15.31 -9.02
CA MET A 151 -9.37 15.05 -7.58
C MET A 151 -9.98 13.70 -7.19
N ASN A 152 -11.00 13.27 -7.93
CA ASN A 152 -11.73 12.04 -7.66
C ASN A 152 -11.03 10.78 -8.19
N LEU A 153 -10.00 10.95 -9.04
CA LEU A 153 -9.19 9.83 -9.54
C LEU A 153 -8.40 9.15 -8.41
N GLU A 154 -8.11 9.88 -7.33
CA GLU A 154 -7.34 9.34 -6.21
C GLU A 154 -8.02 8.11 -5.59
N LEU A 155 -9.36 8.11 -5.48
CA LEU A 155 -10.12 6.95 -4.99
C LEU A 155 -9.85 5.70 -5.83
N LEU A 156 -9.76 5.84 -7.15
CA LEU A 156 -9.45 4.72 -8.04
C LEU A 156 -8.00 4.25 -7.83
N THR A 157 -7.05 5.17 -7.71
CA THR A 157 -5.65 4.80 -7.52
C THR A 157 -5.37 4.16 -6.17
N VAL A 158 -6.08 4.61 -5.11
CA VAL A 158 -6.04 4.01 -3.76
C VAL A 158 -6.67 2.62 -3.78
N ALA A 159 -7.83 2.44 -4.42
CA ALA A 159 -8.41 1.11 -4.56
C ALA A 159 -7.49 0.15 -5.33
N SER A 160 -6.76 0.64 -6.33
CA SER A 160 -5.76 -0.15 -7.07
C SER A 160 -4.62 -0.65 -6.17
N SER A 161 -4.07 0.18 -5.28
CA SER A 161 -3.01 -0.25 -4.36
C SER A 161 -3.53 -1.22 -3.30
N MET A 162 -4.75 -0.98 -2.80
CA MET A 162 -5.39 -1.85 -1.82
C MET A 162 -5.68 -3.23 -2.37
N THR A 163 -6.25 -3.32 -3.58
CA THR A 163 -6.77 -4.58 -4.13
C THR A 163 -5.80 -5.30 -5.06
N GLY A 164 -4.82 -4.59 -5.62
CA GLY A 164 -4.01 -5.08 -6.73
C GLY A 164 -4.73 -5.06 -8.08
N ASP A 165 -5.99 -4.63 -8.15
CA ASP A 165 -6.74 -4.52 -9.41
C ASP A 165 -6.35 -3.24 -10.17
N ASN A 166 -5.42 -3.41 -11.11
CA ASN A 166 -4.94 -2.33 -11.99
C ASN A 166 -6.02 -1.76 -12.92
N SER A 167 -7.22 -2.36 -13.01
CA SER A 167 -8.31 -1.77 -13.78
C SER A 167 -8.74 -0.40 -13.25
N TYR A 168 -8.57 -0.12 -11.95
CA TYR A 168 -8.84 1.21 -11.39
C TYR A 168 -7.76 2.22 -11.79
N TYR A 169 -6.49 1.84 -11.65
CA TYR A 169 -5.35 2.65 -12.09
C TYR A 169 -5.43 3.01 -13.58
N LYS A 170 -5.75 2.04 -14.45
CA LYS A 170 -5.90 2.25 -15.90
C LYS A 170 -6.99 3.27 -16.23
N LYS A 171 -8.13 3.24 -15.54
CA LYS A 171 -9.22 4.23 -15.70
C LYS A 171 -8.79 5.62 -15.25
N ALA A 172 -8.12 5.73 -14.10
CA ALA A 172 -7.58 6.99 -13.59
C ALA A 172 -6.57 7.61 -14.56
N LYS A 173 -5.60 6.82 -15.02
CA LYS A 173 -4.60 7.23 -16.00
C LYS A 173 -5.24 7.70 -17.31
N SER A 174 -6.16 6.90 -17.87
CA SER A 174 -6.86 7.25 -19.12
C SER A 174 -7.60 8.59 -19.00
N HIS A 175 -8.28 8.83 -17.88
CA HIS A 175 -8.95 10.10 -17.62
C HIS A 175 -7.95 11.26 -17.53
N ALA A 176 -6.87 11.10 -16.75
CA ALA A 176 -5.85 12.14 -16.61
C ALA A 176 -5.20 12.51 -17.95
N ASP A 177 -4.90 11.51 -18.80
CA ASP A 177 -4.35 11.71 -20.15
C ASP A 177 -5.31 12.54 -21.02
N ARG A 178 -6.61 12.20 -20.99
CA ARG A 178 -7.65 12.92 -21.76
C ARG A 178 -7.86 14.34 -21.26
N THR A 179 -7.86 14.54 -19.93
CA THR A 179 -7.96 15.87 -19.32
C THR A 179 -6.74 16.73 -19.68
N MET A 180 -5.54 16.17 -19.64
CA MET A 180 -4.31 16.88 -20.03
C MET A 180 -4.36 17.39 -21.47
N MET A 181 -4.94 16.62 -22.40
CA MET A 181 -5.07 17.00 -23.80
C MET A 181 -6.17 18.04 -24.05
N ASN A 182 -7.30 17.94 -23.36
CA ASN A 182 -8.53 18.64 -23.78
C ASN A 182 -9.00 19.74 -22.81
N HIS A 183 -8.58 19.73 -21.54
CA HIS A 183 -8.99 20.75 -20.57
C HIS A 183 -8.06 21.95 -20.52
N PHE A 184 -6.86 21.89 -21.12
CA PHE A 184 -5.84 22.93 -20.95
C PHE A 184 -5.57 23.71 -22.23
N ARG A 185 -5.41 25.02 -22.06
CA ARG A 185 -4.94 25.94 -23.10
C ARG A 185 -3.40 25.92 -23.18
N PRO A 186 -2.81 26.47 -24.26
CA PRO A 186 -1.35 26.49 -24.42
C PRO A 186 -0.59 27.17 -23.28
N ASP A 187 -1.18 28.19 -22.63
CA ASP A 187 -0.57 28.96 -21.53
C ASP A 187 -0.59 28.26 -20.17
N GLY A 188 -1.31 27.14 -20.03
CA GLY A 188 -1.46 26.41 -18.77
C GLY A 188 -2.74 26.74 -18.00
N SER A 189 -3.57 27.66 -18.50
CA SER A 189 -4.93 27.85 -17.98
C SER A 189 -5.85 26.71 -18.41
N SER A 190 -6.83 26.37 -17.59
CA SER A 190 -7.82 25.33 -17.87
C SER A 190 -9.20 25.87 -18.22
N TYR A 191 -9.94 25.13 -19.04
CA TYR A 191 -11.40 25.16 -19.08
C TYR A 191 -11.98 24.52 -17.81
N HIS A 192 -13.24 24.79 -17.51
CA HIS A 192 -13.96 24.09 -16.44
C HIS A 192 -14.53 22.77 -16.97
N VAL A 193 -15.32 22.81 -18.05
CA VAL A 193 -16.10 21.68 -18.57
C VAL A 193 -15.67 21.35 -20.00
N VAL A 194 -15.48 20.06 -20.27
CA VAL A 194 -15.34 19.52 -21.62
C VAL A 194 -16.45 18.50 -21.87
N SER A 195 -17.15 18.63 -23.00
CA SER A 195 -18.14 17.64 -23.45
C SER A 195 -17.56 16.77 -24.55
N TYR A 196 -17.79 15.46 -24.48
CA TYR A 196 -17.35 14.50 -25.49
C TYR A 196 -18.53 13.85 -26.21
N ASP A 197 -18.29 13.46 -27.46
CA ASP A 197 -19.16 12.54 -28.18
C ASP A 197 -18.90 11.10 -27.73
N THR A 198 -19.96 10.38 -27.35
CA THR A 198 -19.84 9.02 -26.78
C THR A 198 -19.57 7.94 -27.81
N ILE A 199 -19.70 8.24 -29.11
CA ILE A 199 -19.49 7.28 -30.21
C ILE A 199 -18.06 7.36 -30.73
N THR A 200 -17.53 8.58 -30.87
CA THR A 200 -16.23 8.87 -31.49
C THR A 200 -15.15 9.27 -30.49
N GLY A 201 -15.53 9.69 -29.28
CA GLY A 201 -14.60 10.20 -28.26
C GLY A 201 -14.06 11.61 -28.55
N LYS A 202 -14.58 12.30 -29.58
CA LYS A 202 -14.16 13.66 -29.94
C LYS A 202 -14.72 14.69 -28.98
N VAL A 203 -13.96 15.78 -28.78
CA VAL A 203 -14.42 16.95 -28.02
C VAL A 203 -15.51 17.68 -28.82
N LEU A 204 -16.62 17.98 -28.16
CA LEU A 204 -17.74 18.76 -28.68
C LEU A 204 -17.69 20.21 -28.20
N ASN A 205 -17.35 20.42 -26.92
CA ASN A 205 -17.36 21.74 -26.29
C ASN A 205 -16.25 21.84 -25.25
N GLN A 206 -15.70 23.05 -25.10
CA GLN A 206 -14.80 23.47 -24.02
C GLN A 206 -15.37 24.77 -23.46
N VAL A 207 -15.96 24.71 -22.25
CA VAL A 207 -16.81 25.78 -21.71
C VAL A 207 -16.62 25.95 -20.21
N THR A 208 -17.31 26.94 -19.64
CA THR A 208 -17.40 27.15 -18.20
C THR A 208 -18.78 26.87 -17.63
N HIS A 209 -18.81 26.42 -16.36
CA HIS A 209 -20.03 26.41 -15.55
C HIS A 209 -19.96 27.43 -14.41
N GLN A 210 -18.79 27.64 -13.79
CA GLN A 210 -18.63 28.50 -12.61
C GLN A 210 -17.72 29.72 -12.82
N GLY A 211 -16.87 29.72 -13.84
CA GLY A 211 -16.00 30.85 -14.18
C GLY A 211 -16.73 32.01 -14.85
N VAL A 212 -16.01 33.11 -15.08
CA VAL A 212 -16.54 34.31 -15.75
C VAL A 212 -17.09 33.99 -17.15
N ASN A 213 -16.30 33.29 -17.97
CA ASN A 213 -16.68 32.90 -19.32
C ASN A 213 -15.85 31.68 -19.80
N ASP A 214 -16.15 31.16 -20.99
CA ASP A 214 -15.49 29.96 -21.52
C ASP A 214 -13.98 30.12 -21.74
N GLN A 215 -13.48 31.35 -21.84
CA GLN A 215 -12.06 31.67 -22.00
C GLN A 215 -11.38 32.11 -20.70
N SER A 216 -12.13 32.26 -19.60
CA SER A 216 -11.54 32.68 -18.32
C SER A 216 -10.84 31.53 -17.60
N ALA A 217 -9.95 31.90 -16.67
CA ALA A 217 -9.28 31.00 -15.75
C ALA A 217 -9.91 31.06 -14.35
N TRP A 218 -10.95 30.27 -14.14
CA TRP A 218 -11.57 30.08 -12.82
C TRP A 218 -10.55 29.54 -11.81
N SER A 219 -10.33 30.25 -10.70
CA SER A 219 -9.15 30.03 -9.85
C SER A 219 -9.16 28.67 -9.14
N ARG A 220 -10.30 28.23 -8.65
CA ARG A 220 -10.45 26.88 -8.07
C ARG A 220 -10.31 25.77 -9.10
N GLY A 221 -10.73 26.00 -10.34
CA GLY A 221 -10.48 25.07 -11.45
C GLY A 221 -8.99 24.90 -11.73
N GLN A 222 -8.23 25.99 -11.69
CA GLN A 222 -6.76 25.93 -11.80
C GLN A 222 -6.14 25.19 -10.61
N ALA A 223 -6.67 25.40 -9.41
CA ALA A 223 -6.22 24.70 -8.20
C ALA A 223 -6.44 23.18 -8.30
N TRP A 224 -7.61 22.75 -8.81
CA TRP A 224 -7.89 21.33 -9.08
C TRP A 224 -6.98 20.74 -10.15
N GLY A 225 -6.66 21.49 -11.20
CA GLY A 225 -5.66 21.08 -12.18
C GLY A 225 -4.27 20.88 -11.54
N LEU A 226 -3.78 21.89 -10.82
CA LEU A 226 -2.48 21.85 -10.15
C LEU A 226 -2.38 20.67 -9.19
N TYR A 227 -3.36 20.54 -8.29
CA TYR A 227 -3.39 19.44 -7.33
C TYR A 227 -3.53 18.10 -8.06
N GLY A 228 -4.49 18.00 -8.98
CA GLY A 228 -4.83 16.77 -9.68
C GLY A 228 -3.64 16.16 -10.44
N PHE A 229 -2.86 16.96 -11.16
CA PHE A 229 -1.67 16.47 -11.85
C PHE A 229 -0.48 16.21 -10.92
N THR A 230 -0.33 16.98 -9.83
CA THR A 230 0.65 16.68 -8.78
C THR A 230 0.34 15.32 -8.15
N MET A 231 -0.93 15.07 -7.81
CA MET A 231 -1.43 13.79 -7.32
C MET A 231 -1.22 12.69 -8.36
N MET A 232 -1.59 12.89 -9.63
CA MET A 232 -1.36 11.85 -10.65
C MET A 232 0.13 11.56 -10.87
N TYR A 233 1.04 12.53 -10.69
CA TYR A 233 2.47 12.24 -10.67
C TYR A 233 2.87 11.40 -9.45
N ARG A 234 2.46 11.77 -8.22
CA ARG A 234 2.64 10.94 -7.01
C ARG A 234 2.17 9.51 -7.27
N GLN A 235 1.00 9.39 -7.89
CA GLN A 235 0.29 8.16 -8.08
C GLN A 235 0.78 7.32 -9.28
N THR A 236 1.63 7.85 -10.17
CA THR A 236 2.06 7.10 -11.38
C THR A 236 3.56 7.15 -11.66
N GLY A 237 4.28 8.12 -11.09
CA GLY A 237 5.67 8.41 -11.44
C GLY A 237 5.87 8.92 -12.88
N LYS A 238 4.80 9.15 -13.65
CA LYS A 238 4.90 9.55 -15.07
C LYS A 238 5.28 11.02 -15.20
N LYS A 239 6.45 11.25 -15.78
CA LYS A 239 7.05 12.60 -15.92
C LYS A 239 6.12 13.58 -16.64
N GLU A 240 5.28 13.11 -17.55
CA GLU A 240 4.33 13.94 -18.29
C GLU A 240 3.34 14.66 -17.36
N TYR A 241 2.90 14.00 -16.27
CA TYR A 241 2.04 14.64 -15.28
C TYR A 241 2.80 15.63 -14.42
N LEU A 242 4.07 15.36 -14.09
CA LEU A 242 4.92 16.33 -13.39
C LEU A 242 5.15 17.58 -14.25
N ASP A 243 5.50 17.40 -15.53
CA ASP A 243 5.71 18.50 -16.47
C ASP A 243 4.43 19.32 -16.63
N HIS A 244 3.27 18.67 -16.66
CA HIS A 244 1.98 19.36 -16.72
C HIS A 244 1.65 20.10 -15.42
N ALA A 245 1.89 19.49 -14.25
CA ALA A 245 1.73 20.16 -12.96
C ALA A 245 2.64 21.40 -12.85
N ILE A 246 3.90 21.30 -13.31
CA ILE A 246 4.83 22.43 -13.41
C ILE A 246 4.27 23.52 -14.33
N LYS A 247 3.68 23.16 -15.47
CA LYS A 247 3.07 24.11 -16.41
C LYS A 247 1.94 24.90 -15.74
N VAL A 248 1.01 24.22 -15.07
CA VAL A 248 -0.10 24.85 -14.34
C VAL A 248 0.42 25.69 -13.16
N GLY A 249 1.41 25.17 -12.42
CA GLY A 249 2.05 25.89 -11.32
C GLY A 249 2.72 27.19 -11.78
N LYS A 250 3.41 27.17 -12.93
CA LYS A 250 4.00 28.38 -13.53
C LYS A 250 2.95 29.38 -13.99
N PHE A 251 1.83 28.91 -14.56
CA PHE A 251 0.71 29.79 -14.93
C PHE A 251 0.20 30.53 -13.70
N ILE A 252 -0.12 29.81 -12.61
CA ILE A 252 -0.63 30.39 -11.36
C ILE A 252 0.39 31.36 -10.74
N MET A 253 1.63 30.89 -10.53
CA MET A 253 2.68 31.65 -9.85
C MET A 253 3.03 32.97 -10.56
N ASN A 254 3.05 32.95 -11.89
CA ASN A 254 3.41 34.10 -12.70
C ASN A 254 2.21 34.92 -13.18
N HIS A 255 0.98 34.56 -12.76
CA HIS A 255 -0.20 35.27 -13.23
C HIS A 255 -0.17 36.72 -12.75
N PRO A 256 -0.29 37.73 -13.64
CA PRO A 256 -0.13 39.15 -13.26
C PRO A 256 -1.20 39.65 -12.29
N ARG A 257 -2.33 38.94 -12.22
CA ARG A 257 -3.44 39.24 -11.30
C ARG A 257 -3.44 38.36 -10.05
N LEU A 258 -2.40 37.53 -9.83
CA LEU A 258 -2.20 36.85 -8.56
C LEU A 258 -1.84 37.92 -7.49
N PRO A 259 -2.65 38.10 -6.45
CA PRO A 259 -2.46 39.17 -5.48
C PRO A 259 -1.19 39.04 -4.63
N LYS A 260 -0.80 40.11 -3.93
CA LYS A 260 0.45 40.13 -3.13
C LYS A 260 0.45 39.11 -1.99
N ASP A 261 -0.69 38.89 -1.35
CA ASP A 261 -0.91 37.89 -0.29
C ASP A 261 -1.07 36.45 -0.82
N LYS A 262 -0.99 36.26 -2.15
CA LYS A 262 -1.08 34.98 -2.88
C LYS A 262 -2.42 34.25 -2.75
N ILE A 263 -3.46 34.88 -2.22
CA ILE A 263 -4.82 34.33 -2.24
C ILE A 263 -5.52 34.84 -3.51
N PRO A 264 -5.94 33.97 -4.43
CA PRO A 264 -6.47 34.40 -5.73
C PRO A 264 -7.84 35.05 -5.59
N TYR A 265 -8.19 35.85 -6.60
CA TYR A 265 -9.59 36.19 -6.87
C TYR A 265 -10.37 34.92 -7.28
N TRP A 266 -11.70 34.95 -7.21
CA TRP A 266 -12.54 33.80 -7.58
C TRP A 266 -12.35 33.36 -9.05
N ASP A 267 -11.92 34.26 -9.92
CA ASP A 267 -11.50 34.00 -11.29
C ASP A 267 -10.36 34.96 -11.63
N PHE A 268 -9.33 34.47 -12.32
CA PHE A 268 -8.19 35.29 -12.72
C PHE A 268 -8.56 36.36 -13.76
N ASP A 269 -9.70 36.26 -14.42
CA ASP A 269 -10.26 37.25 -15.37
C ASP A 269 -11.50 37.98 -14.83
N ALA A 270 -11.72 37.98 -13.52
CA ALA A 270 -12.84 38.70 -12.92
C ALA A 270 -12.82 40.20 -13.30
N PRO A 271 -13.94 40.79 -13.75
CA PRO A 271 -13.98 42.13 -14.33
C PRO A 271 -13.64 43.26 -13.35
N ASN A 272 -13.80 43.02 -12.04
CA ASN A 272 -13.68 44.05 -11.00
C ASN A 272 -12.34 44.00 -10.25
N ILE A 273 -11.33 43.29 -10.74
CA ILE A 273 -10.00 43.25 -10.11
C ILE A 273 -9.41 44.69 -10.06
N PRO A 274 -8.90 45.17 -8.89
CA PRO A 274 -8.54 44.40 -7.69
C PRO A 274 -9.62 44.31 -6.59
N LYS A 275 -10.85 44.79 -6.85
CA LYS A 275 -11.99 44.77 -5.90
C LYS A 275 -12.87 43.51 -6.02
N ALA A 276 -12.55 42.59 -6.92
CA ALA A 276 -13.29 41.33 -7.05
C ALA A 276 -13.17 40.48 -5.78
N ASP A 277 -14.16 39.63 -5.53
CA ASP A 277 -14.14 38.69 -4.41
C ASP A 277 -12.97 37.70 -4.50
N ARG A 278 -12.51 37.27 -3.33
CA ARG A 278 -11.44 36.29 -3.17
C ARG A 278 -12.01 34.88 -3.24
N ASP A 279 -11.13 33.92 -3.47
CA ASP A 279 -11.43 32.53 -3.18
C ASP A 279 -10.32 31.91 -2.34
N ALA A 280 -10.47 32.03 -1.02
CA ALA A 280 -9.55 31.43 -0.06
C ALA A 280 -9.50 29.89 -0.18
N SER A 281 -10.57 29.24 -0.66
CA SER A 281 -10.58 27.80 -0.91
C SER A 281 -9.59 27.41 -2.01
N ALA A 282 -9.55 28.16 -3.12
CA ALA A 282 -8.55 27.98 -4.17
C ALA A 282 -7.13 28.20 -3.63
N GLY A 283 -6.94 29.20 -2.76
CA GLY A 283 -5.66 29.42 -2.07
C GLY A 283 -5.22 28.23 -1.20
N ALA A 284 -6.14 27.61 -0.46
CA ALA A 284 -5.86 26.45 0.38
C ALA A 284 -5.47 25.21 -0.44
N ILE A 285 -6.21 24.94 -1.53
CA ILE A 285 -5.93 23.83 -2.46
C ILE A 285 -4.55 24.03 -3.13
N MET A 286 -4.28 25.25 -3.62
CA MET A 286 -3.00 25.60 -4.22
C MET A 286 -1.84 25.43 -3.22
N ALA A 287 -2.02 25.86 -1.96
CA ALA A 287 -0.99 25.72 -0.94
C ALA A 287 -0.63 24.25 -0.71
N SER A 288 -1.64 23.38 -0.54
CA SER A 288 -1.43 21.94 -0.37
C SER A 288 -0.69 21.32 -1.56
N ALA A 289 -1.08 21.69 -2.79
CA ALA A 289 -0.46 21.19 -4.00
C ALA A 289 0.96 21.70 -4.23
N PHE A 290 1.24 22.99 -3.96
CA PHE A 290 2.58 23.57 -4.12
C PHE A 290 3.59 23.00 -3.13
N VAL A 291 3.18 22.76 -1.88
CA VAL A 291 4.04 22.09 -0.88
C VAL A 291 4.45 20.71 -1.40
N GLU A 292 3.50 19.92 -1.92
CA GLU A 292 3.81 18.61 -2.48
C GLU A 292 4.68 18.71 -3.75
N LEU A 293 4.27 19.51 -4.73
CA LEU A 293 4.97 19.68 -6.01
C LEU A 293 6.42 20.12 -5.81
N SER A 294 6.69 20.96 -4.81
CA SER A 294 8.05 21.41 -4.48
C SER A 294 9.01 20.26 -4.15
N THR A 295 8.49 19.14 -3.64
CA THR A 295 9.32 17.96 -3.32
C THR A 295 9.69 17.13 -4.55
N TYR A 296 9.01 17.36 -5.68
CA TYR A 296 9.25 16.66 -6.94
C TYR A 296 10.08 17.47 -7.94
N VAL A 297 10.13 18.80 -7.76
CA VAL A 297 10.81 19.72 -8.66
C VAL A 297 12.15 20.12 -8.05
N PRO A 298 13.29 19.71 -8.63
CA PRO A 298 14.60 20.07 -8.08
C PRO A 298 14.96 21.54 -8.34
N GLY A 299 15.83 22.09 -7.51
CA GLY A 299 16.44 23.40 -7.69
C GLY A 299 15.51 24.59 -7.44
N GLU A 300 15.89 25.75 -7.97
CA GLU A 300 15.25 27.04 -7.69
C GLU A 300 13.74 27.05 -7.97
N LEU A 301 13.28 26.34 -9.00
CA LEU A 301 11.86 26.28 -9.33
C LEU A 301 11.04 25.58 -8.23
N GLY A 302 11.59 24.54 -7.61
CA GLY A 302 10.95 23.88 -6.46
C GLY A 302 10.84 24.81 -5.26
N GLU A 303 11.91 25.57 -4.98
CA GLU A 303 11.93 26.58 -3.91
C GLU A 303 10.92 27.71 -4.17
N GLN A 304 10.77 28.16 -5.42
CA GLN A 304 9.77 29.14 -5.81
C GLN A 304 8.34 28.63 -5.58
N PHE A 305 8.05 27.38 -5.97
CA PHE A 305 6.74 26.76 -5.67
C PHE A 305 6.49 26.65 -4.16
N LEU A 306 7.47 26.20 -3.38
CA LEU A 306 7.36 26.14 -1.93
C LEU A 306 7.09 27.53 -1.33
N SER A 307 7.78 28.57 -1.81
CA SER A 307 7.60 29.95 -1.35
C SER A 307 6.19 30.48 -1.58
N ILE A 308 5.56 30.13 -2.70
CA ILE A 308 4.13 30.46 -2.94
C ILE A 308 3.23 29.73 -1.95
N GLY A 309 3.44 28.42 -1.76
CA GLY A 309 2.68 27.63 -0.79
C GLY A 309 2.81 28.18 0.64
N GLU A 310 4.02 28.57 1.05
CA GLU A 310 4.27 29.23 2.34
C GLU A 310 3.52 30.55 2.51
N GLN A 311 3.54 31.39 1.48
CA GLN A 311 2.84 32.68 1.51
C GLN A 311 1.33 32.47 1.62
N GLN A 312 0.77 31.50 0.90
CA GLN A 312 -0.64 31.13 1.00
C GLN A 312 -0.99 30.61 2.39
N ILE A 313 -0.18 29.71 2.97
CA ILE A 313 -0.38 29.22 4.35
C ILE A 313 -0.34 30.39 5.36
N LYS A 314 0.64 31.30 5.26
CA LYS A 314 0.74 32.46 6.15
C LYS A 314 -0.48 33.37 6.05
N SER A 315 -0.93 33.67 4.82
CA SER A 315 -2.11 34.50 4.58
C SER A 315 -3.36 33.84 5.14
N LEU A 316 -3.58 32.56 4.85
CA LEU A 316 -4.73 31.80 5.33
C LEU A 316 -4.74 31.66 6.86
N ALA A 317 -3.59 31.51 7.51
CA ALA A 317 -3.47 31.43 8.96
C ALA A 317 -3.67 32.78 9.68
N SER A 318 -3.60 33.89 8.94
CA SER A 318 -3.72 35.25 9.49
C SER A 318 -5.17 35.60 9.84
N PRO A 319 -5.41 36.61 10.72
CA PRO A 319 -6.75 37.10 11.03
C PRO A 319 -7.53 37.69 9.84
N ALA A 320 -6.88 37.85 8.68
CA ALA A 320 -7.53 38.30 7.45
C ALA A 320 -8.31 37.19 6.73
N TYR A 321 -8.04 35.92 7.03
CA TYR A 321 -8.69 34.77 6.38
C TYR A 321 -9.12 33.69 7.37
N ARG A 322 -8.51 33.60 8.55
CA ARG A 322 -8.88 32.63 9.60
C ARG A 322 -9.87 33.24 10.60
N ALA A 323 -10.77 32.41 11.12
CA ALA A 323 -11.58 32.72 12.30
C ALA A 323 -10.71 33.27 13.44
N LYS A 324 -11.12 34.39 14.05
CA LYS A 324 -10.30 35.12 15.03
C LYS A 324 -10.20 34.37 16.35
N LYS A 325 -11.32 33.81 16.81
CA LYS A 325 -11.43 33.01 18.04
C LYS A 325 -12.18 31.71 17.78
N VAL A 326 -11.98 30.73 18.67
CA VAL A 326 -12.70 29.45 18.60
C VAL A 326 -14.21 29.72 18.73
N GLY A 327 -15.00 29.14 17.84
CA GLY A 327 -16.46 29.36 17.75
C GLY A 327 -16.88 30.50 16.81
N ASP A 328 -15.97 31.40 16.44
CA ASP A 328 -16.27 32.40 15.39
C ASP A 328 -16.54 31.70 14.05
N ASN A 329 -17.10 32.45 13.09
CA ASN A 329 -17.29 32.00 11.71
C ASN A 329 -18.13 30.71 11.61
N ASN A 330 -19.12 30.53 12.50
CA ASN A 330 -19.91 29.30 12.61
C ASN A 330 -19.03 28.05 12.71
N HIS A 331 -17.97 28.13 13.52
CA HIS A 331 -17.00 27.07 13.74
C HIS A 331 -16.11 26.68 12.54
N PHE A 332 -16.25 27.31 11.37
CA PHE A 332 -15.34 27.08 10.24
C PHE A 332 -14.00 27.78 10.45
N ILE A 333 -12.92 27.22 9.92
CA ILE A 333 -11.55 27.75 10.08
C ILE A 333 -11.33 28.93 9.14
N ILE A 334 -11.64 28.78 7.85
CA ILE A 334 -11.33 29.73 6.78
C ILE A 334 -12.57 30.55 6.37
N GLN A 335 -12.34 31.84 6.09
CA GLN A 335 -13.29 32.85 5.62
C GLN A 335 -13.02 33.20 4.15
N HIS A 336 -13.87 34.05 3.56
CA HIS A 336 -13.62 34.68 2.25
C HIS A 336 -13.42 33.70 1.07
N CYS A 337 -14.26 32.66 1.01
CA CYS A 337 -14.32 31.76 -0.15
C CYS A 337 -15.46 32.14 -1.10
N THR A 338 -15.37 31.69 -2.35
CA THR A 338 -16.40 31.93 -3.36
C THR A 338 -16.84 30.62 -4.02
N GLY A 339 -18.06 30.17 -3.76
CA GLY A 339 -18.64 28.96 -4.33
C GLY A 339 -19.01 29.13 -5.81
N PHE A 340 -20.08 29.86 -6.10
CA PHE A 340 -20.55 30.06 -7.48
C PHE A 340 -21.03 31.49 -7.72
N MET A 341 -20.13 32.32 -8.24
CA MET A 341 -20.36 33.73 -8.52
C MET A 341 -21.55 33.99 -9.45
N GLY A 342 -21.63 33.26 -10.57
CA GLY A 342 -22.73 33.43 -11.54
C GLY A 342 -24.13 33.16 -10.98
N LYS A 343 -24.24 32.44 -9.86
CA LYS A 343 -25.51 32.19 -9.14
C LYS A 343 -25.63 32.93 -7.81
N GLN A 344 -24.67 33.79 -7.47
CA GLN A 344 -24.63 34.51 -6.18
C GLN A 344 -24.79 33.56 -4.98
N TYR A 345 -24.10 32.42 -5.07
CA TYR A 345 -24.22 31.32 -4.12
C TYR A 345 -22.87 31.08 -3.44
N GLU A 346 -22.87 31.13 -2.09
CA GLU A 346 -21.67 30.99 -1.25
C GLU A 346 -20.58 32.02 -1.61
N ILE A 347 -20.95 33.30 -1.69
CA ILE A 347 -20.02 34.41 -1.94
C ILE A 347 -19.56 34.99 -0.61
N ASP A 348 -18.25 35.18 -0.47
CA ASP A 348 -17.63 35.65 0.77
C ASP A 348 -18.06 34.83 2.01
N ALA A 349 -18.02 33.50 1.85
CA ALA A 349 -18.52 32.54 2.83
C ALA A 349 -17.42 31.58 3.31
N PRO A 350 -17.54 30.95 4.48
CA PRO A 350 -16.73 29.79 4.82
C PRO A 350 -17.17 28.56 4.01
N LEU A 351 -16.23 27.68 3.69
CA LEU A 351 -16.50 26.45 2.95
C LEU A 351 -15.74 25.27 3.58
N THR A 352 -16.45 24.17 3.83
CA THR A 352 -15.87 22.98 4.51
C THR A 352 -14.62 22.42 3.81
N TYR A 353 -14.54 22.52 2.48
CA TYR A 353 -13.37 22.08 1.74
C TYR A 353 -12.19 23.05 1.83
N ALA A 354 -12.42 24.34 2.08
CA ALA A 354 -11.34 25.29 2.35
C ALA A 354 -10.61 24.92 3.66
N ASP A 355 -11.38 24.56 4.69
CA ASP A 355 -10.85 24.06 5.97
C ASP A 355 -10.03 22.78 5.76
N TYR A 356 -10.58 21.81 5.02
CA TYR A 356 -9.91 20.54 4.73
C TYR A 356 -8.53 20.75 4.07
N TYR A 357 -8.48 21.50 2.96
CA TYR A 357 -7.23 21.71 2.23
C TYR A 357 -6.26 22.63 2.98
N PHE A 358 -6.75 23.52 3.83
CA PHE A 358 -5.89 24.34 4.69
C PHE A 358 -5.20 23.47 5.75
N VAL A 359 -5.94 22.61 6.46
CA VAL A 359 -5.35 21.71 7.45
C VAL A 359 -4.42 20.69 6.77
N GLU A 360 -4.79 20.19 5.59
CA GLU A 360 -3.89 19.34 4.80
C GLU A 360 -2.56 20.04 4.47
N ALA A 361 -2.61 21.29 3.97
CA ALA A 361 -1.41 22.06 3.64
C ALA A 361 -0.51 22.25 4.87
N LEU A 362 -1.09 22.47 6.05
CA LEU A 362 -0.35 22.55 7.32
C LEU A 362 0.32 21.23 7.69
N ILE A 363 -0.39 20.09 7.59
CA ILE A 363 0.17 18.75 7.85
C ILE A 363 1.33 18.45 6.89
N ARG A 364 1.12 18.67 5.58
CA ARG A 364 2.16 18.45 4.56
C ARG A 364 3.41 19.29 4.84
N TYR A 365 3.22 20.56 5.18
CA TYR A 365 4.34 21.46 5.49
C TYR A 365 5.04 21.08 6.80
N LYS A 366 4.29 20.63 7.82
CA LYS A 366 4.88 20.09 9.06
C LYS A 366 5.74 18.86 8.79
N ASN A 367 5.24 17.92 7.97
CA ASN A 367 5.99 16.75 7.56
C ASN A 367 7.30 17.15 6.85
N LEU A 368 7.24 18.12 5.93
CA LEU A 368 8.42 18.66 5.25
C LEU A 368 9.46 19.23 6.24
N LEU A 369 9.03 20.04 7.22
CA LEU A 369 9.91 20.60 8.24
C LEU A 369 10.59 19.54 9.12
N GLU A 370 9.94 18.38 9.28
CA GLU A 370 10.41 17.26 10.09
C GLU A 370 11.16 16.20 9.25
N ALA A 371 11.47 16.52 7.99
CA ALA A 371 12.09 15.61 7.02
C ALA A 371 11.30 14.28 6.85
N ARG A 372 9.98 14.33 7.04
CA ARG A 372 9.04 13.24 6.78
C ARG A 372 8.45 13.39 5.38
N PRO A 373 8.05 12.30 4.71
CA PRO A 373 7.32 12.38 3.45
C PRO A 373 6.07 13.28 3.60
N VAL A 374 5.90 14.24 2.68
CA VAL A 374 4.76 15.17 2.70
C VAL A 374 3.42 14.46 2.51
N VAL A 375 3.40 13.39 1.71
CA VAL A 375 2.25 12.51 1.53
C VAL A 375 2.72 11.05 1.60
N GLN A 376 1.98 10.22 2.34
CA GLN A 376 2.21 8.78 2.44
C GLN A 376 1.27 8.04 1.50
N THR A 377 1.65 7.77 0.25
CA THR A 377 0.89 6.83 -0.60
C THR A 377 1.73 6.32 -1.76
N ILE A 378 1.52 5.03 -2.07
CA ILE A 378 1.92 4.39 -3.31
C ILE A 378 0.66 3.77 -3.94
N THR A 379 0.51 3.85 -5.27
CA THR A 379 -0.61 3.27 -6.06
C THR A 379 -0.44 1.78 -6.34
N ALA A 380 -1.10 1.28 -7.39
CA ALA A 380 -0.64 0.14 -8.18
C ALA A 380 0.88 0.04 -8.09
N PHE A 381 1.33 -0.98 -7.35
CA PHE A 381 2.74 -1.13 -7.03
C PHE A 381 3.57 -1.47 -8.29
N SER A 382 2.92 -1.90 -9.37
CA SER A 382 3.49 -2.16 -10.69
C SER A 382 2.43 -1.91 -11.79
N GLU A 383 2.85 -1.60 -13.03
CA GLU A 383 1.94 -1.54 -14.17
C GLU A 383 1.53 -2.95 -14.67
N ASN A 384 2.35 -3.96 -14.40
CA ASN A 384 2.01 -5.37 -14.60
C ASN A 384 0.95 -5.82 -13.57
N GLU A 385 -0.19 -6.33 -14.05
CA GLU A 385 -1.36 -6.62 -13.20
C GLU A 385 -1.10 -7.74 -12.19
N ASP A 386 -0.50 -8.84 -12.63
CA ASP A 386 -0.17 -9.96 -11.73
C ASP A 386 0.87 -9.53 -10.69
N ARG A 387 1.89 -8.76 -11.10
CA ARG A 387 2.91 -8.23 -10.18
C ARG A 387 2.32 -7.25 -9.17
N ALA A 388 1.42 -6.37 -9.60
CA ALA A 388 0.72 -5.44 -8.72
C ALA A 388 -0.16 -6.18 -7.69
N ALA A 389 -0.84 -7.26 -8.09
CA ALA A 389 -1.60 -8.10 -7.18
C ALA A 389 -0.73 -8.74 -6.09
N TRP A 390 0.44 -9.25 -6.47
CA TRP A 390 1.38 -9.85 -5.53
C TRP A 390 1.97 -8.83 -4.56
N LEU A 391 2.37 -7.66 -5.06
CA LEU A 391 2.88 -6.56 -4.24
C LEU A 391 1.82 -6.02 -3.29
N SER A 392 0.55 -5.99 -3.72
CA SER A 392 -0.58 -5.60 -2.85
C SER A 392 -0.80 -6.60 -1.72
N ALA A 393 -0.77 -7.91 -2.02
CA ALA A 393 -0.83 -8.96 -1.02
C ALA A 393 0.38 -8.91 -0.05
N LEU A 394 1.59 -8.74 -0.59
CA LEU A 394 2.81 -8.56 0.19
C LEU A 394 2.66 -7.36 1.12
N HIS A 395 2.22 -6.21 0.62
CA HIS A 395 2.06 -4.99 1.40
C HIS A 395 1.09 -5.19 2.56
N ARG A 396 -0.11 -5.73 2.27
CA ARG A 396 -1.17 -5.98 3.26
C ARG A 396 -0.72 -6.90 4.40
N ILE A 397 0.10 -7.92 4.10
CA ILE A 397 0.61 -8.84 5.12
C ILE A 397 1.77 -8.19 5.90
N SER A 398 2.70 -7.59 5.19
CA SER A 398 4.04 -7.28 5.71
C SER A 398 4.10 -5.93 6.43
N TYR A 399 3.32 -4.95 5.97
CA TYR A 399 3.38 -3.59 6.50
C TYR A 399 3.02 -3.51 7.99
N PRO A 400 1.92 -4.10 8.50
CA PRO A 400 1.58 -4.02 9.92
C PRO A 400 2.69 -4.58 10.81
N LEU A 401 3.33 -5.69 10.42
CA LEU A 401 4.43 -6.28 11.19
C LEU A 401 5.66 -5.37 11.19
N LEU A 402 6.18 -5.02 10.01
CA LEU A 402 7.45 -4.29 9.91
C LEU A 402 7.35 -2.86 10.43
N SER A 403 6.23 -2.17 10.19
CA SER A 403 6.03 -0.80 10.68
C SER A 403 5.95 -0.72 12.20
N ASN A 404 5.35 -1.71 12.86
CA ASN A 404 5.33 -1.79 14.33
C ASN A 404 6.71 -2.21 14.88
N MET A 405 7.35 -3.20 14.27
CA MET A 405 8.64 -3.69 14.77
C MET A 405 9.77 -2.68 14.56
N ALA A 406 9.76 -1.92 13.47
CA ALA A 406 10.69 -0.81 13.24
C ALA A 406 10.58 0.30 14.32
N LYS A 407 9.42 0.43 14.97
CA LYS A 407 9.19 1.37 16.08
C LYS A 407 9.41 0.77 17.47
N GLY A 408 9.64 -0.54 17.58
CA GLY A 408 9.73 -1.25 18.86
C GLY A 408 8.37 -1.45 19.54
N GLU A 409 7.29 -1.52 18.74
CA GLU A 409 5.90 -1.64 19.23
C GLU A 409 5.20 -2.94 18.80
N LEU A 410 5.89 -3.89 18.15
CA LEU A 410 5.28 -5.12 17.65
C LEU A 410 4.65 -5.95 18.76
N ARG A 411 5.35 -6.17 19.88
CA ARG A 411 4.80 -6.93 21.02
C ARG A 411 3.58 -6.30 21.66
N LYS A 412 3.51 -4.97 21.60
CA LYS A 412 2.40 -4.19 22.14
C LYS A 412 1.17 -4.34 21.25
N ASN A 413 1.35 -4.32 19.92
CA ASN A 413 0.26 -4.13 18.97
C ASN A 413 -0.14 -5.41 18.20
N MET A 414 0.75 -6.39 18.04
CA MET A 414 0.44 -7.64 17.34
C MET A 414 -0.37 -8.58 18.24
N PRO A 415 -1.58 -9.03 17.82
CA PRO A 415 -2.33 -10.02 18.57
C PRO A 415 -1.59 -11.36 18.57
N VAL A 416 -1.79 -12.14 19.64
CA VAL A 416 -1.28 -13.51 19.74
C VAL A 416 -2.48 -14.44 19.85
N GLU A 417 -2.93 -14.94 18.71
CA GLU A 417 -4.04 -15.89 18.57
C GLU A 417 -3.50 -17.31 18.40
N SER A 418 -4.09 -18.30 19.08
CA SER A 418 -3.69 -19.71 19.04
C SER A 418 -4.73 -20.57 19.79
N ILE A 419 -4.83 -21.86 19.43
CA ILE A 419 -5.64 -22.84 20.18
C ILE A 419 -4.87 -23.54 21.31
N ALA A 420 -3.59 -23.21 21.50
CA ALA A 420 -2.76 -23.77 22.56
C ALA A 420 -3.34 -23.52 23.96
N ALA A 421 -3.25 -24.53 24.82
CA ALA A 421 -3.63 -24.38 26.23
C ALA A 421 -2.71 -23.39 26.98
N ASP A 422 -1.42 -23.37 26.64
CA ASP A 422 -0.42 -22.47 27.25
C ASP A 422 -0.09 -21.31 26.31
N MET A 423 -0.90 -20.26 26.38
CA MET A 423 -0.73 -19.06 25.57
C MET A 423 0.54 -18.27 25.92
N GLN A 424 1.05 -18.39 27.15
CA GLN A 424 2.26 -17.68 27.57
C GLN A 424 3.48 -18.18 26.77
N LYS A 425 3.59 -19.50 26.59
CA LYS A 425 4.64 -20.10 25.73
C LYS A 425 4.54 -19.68 24.26
N ARG A 426 3.38 -19.25 23.77
CA ARG A 426 3.25 -18.71 22.40
C ARG A 426 3.70 -17.26 22.33
N ARG A 427 3.33 -16.43 23.32
CA ARG A 427 3.75 -15.02 23.42
C ARG A 427 5.28 -14.85 23.43
N GLU A 428 5.99 -15.80 24.03
CA GLU A 428 7.46 -15.80 24.13
C GLU A 428 8.20 -16.05 22.80
N VAL A 429 7.54 -16.60 21.78
CA VAL A 429 8.21 -17.05 20.52
C VAL A 429 7.61 -16.46 19.25
N THR A 430 6.31 -16.12 19.26
CA THR A 430 5.55 -15.71 18.06
C THR A 430 6.14 -14.53 17.29
N HIS A 431 6.86 -13.62 17.95
CA HIS A 431 7.39 -12.41 17.32
C HIS A 431 8.64 -12.68 16.46
N LEU A 432 9.53 -13.60 16.89
CA LEU A 432 10.65 -14.04 16.06
C LEU A 432 10.14 -14.90 14.91
N GLU A 433 9.15 -15.75 15.20
CA GLU A 433 8.44 -16.53 14.20
C GLU A 433 7.88 -15.64 13.08
N ALA A 434 7.18 -14.57 13.44
CA ALA A 434 6.60 -13.62 12.51
C ALA A 434 7.68 -12.93 11.65
N LEU A 435 8.71 -12.35 12.29
CA LEU A 435 9.78 -11.63 11.58
C LEU A 435 10.59 -12.57 10.68
N GLY A 436 11.05 -13.70 11.19
CA GLY A 436 11.91 -14.63 10.44
C GLY A 436 11.23 -15.16 9.19
N ARG A 437 9.96 -15.57 9.31
CA ARG A 437 9.15 -16.07 8.19
C ARG A 437 8.88 -14.98 7.15
N LEU A 438 8.53 -13.78 7.60
CA LEU A 438 8.33 -12.66 6.71
C LEU A 438 9.60 -12.31 5.92
N ILE A 439 10.72 -12.12 6.61
CA ILE A 439 12.01 -11.80 5.98
C ILE A 439 12.42 -12.91 5.00
N THR A 440 12.18 -14.18 5.31
CA THR A 440 12.37 -15.27 4.35
C THR A 440 11.55 -15.04 3.08
N GLY A 441 10.25 -14.75 3.21
CA GLY A 441 9.37 -14.64 2.06
C GLY A 441 9.64 -13.44 1.15
N ILE A 442 10.04 -12.30 1.72
CA ILE A 442 10.25 -11.06 0.95
C ILE A 442 11.72 -10.82 0.54
N SER A 443 12.67 -11.60 1.07
CA SER A 443 14.11 -11.40 0.85
C SER A 443 14.53 -11.28 -0.62
N ALA A 444 14.03 -12.14 -1.49
CA ALA A 444 14.38 -12.11 -2.93
C ALA A 444 13.95 -10.80 -3.60
N TRP A 445 12.76 -10.29 -3.24
CA TRP A 445 12.27 -9.01 -3.72
C TRP A 445 13.09 -7.84 -3.17
N LEU A 446 13.43 -7.86 -1.88
CA LEU A 446 14.29 -6.83 -1.28
C LEU A 446 15.66 -6.77 -1.93
N GLU A 447 16.25 -7.93 -2.28
CA GLU A 447 17.60 -8.03 -2.85
C GLU A 447 17.75 -7.31 -4.20
N LEU A 448 16.66 -7.09 -4.95
CA LEU A 448 16.66 -6.26 -6.15
C LEU A 448 17.09 -4.81 -5.88
N GLY A 449 16.97 -4.34 -4.64
CA GLY A 449 17.38 -3.01 -4.22
C GLY A 449 16.43 -1.89 -4.69
N PRO A 450 16.64 -0.65 -4.21
CA PRO A 450 15.80 0.49 -4.58
C PRO A 450 16.11 0.98 -6.01
N ASP A 451 15.10 1.55 -6.68
CA ASP A 451 15.24 2.26 -7.96
C ASP A 451 14.23 3.43 -8.05
N SER A 452 14.19 4.13 -9.18
CA SER A 452 13.32 5.30 -9.39
C SER A 452 11.86 4.97 -9.73
N THR A 453 11.52 3.70 -9.92
CA THR A 453 10.14 3.27 -10.18
C THR A 453 9.30 3.35 -8.90
N ILE A 454 7.98 3.22 -9.04
CA ILE A 454 7.07 3.12 -7.89
C ILE A 454 7.45 1.93 -7.01
N GLU A 455 7.68 0.77 -7.62
CA GLU A 455 8.06 -0.43 -6.90
C GLU A 455 9.44 -0.28 -6.22
N GLY A 456 10.41 0.34 -6.88
CA GLY A 456 11.73 0.58 -6.31
C GLY A 456 11.70 1.46 -5.07
N ARG A 457 10.80 2.46 -5.03
CA ARG A 457 10.56 3.26 -3.82
C ARG A 457 9.88 2.46 -2.71
N LEU A 458 8.92 1.60 -3.05
CA LEU A 458 8.33 0.65 -2.10
C LEU A 458 9.41 -0.27 -1.53
N ARG A 459 10.28 -0.83 -2.38
CA ARG A 459 11.42 -1.64 -1.94
C ARG A 459 12.33 -0.87 -0.99
N ALA A 460 12.64 0.39 -1.28
CA ALA A 460 13.46 1.23 -0.41
C ALA A 460 12.87 1.35 1.00
N GLU A 461 11.57 1.60 1.10
CA GLU A 461 10.84 1.67 2.37
C GLU A 461 10.91 0.33 3.12
N TYR A 462 10.64 -0.78 2.44
CA TYR A 462 10.66 -2.10 3.06
C TYR A 462 12.05 -2.56 3.49
N ILE A 463 13.10 -2.17 2.76
CA ILE A 463 14.48 -2.38 3.18
C ILE A 463 14.74 -1.63 4.50
N ASP A 464 14.39 -0.36 4.59
CA ASP A 464 14.56 0.45 5.80
C ASP A 464 13.77 -0.11 7.00
N LEU A 465 12.49 -0.46 6.79
CA LEU A 465 11.66 -1.08 7.81
C LEU A 465 12.23 -2.43 8.28
N SER A 466 12.75 -3.26 7.36
CA SER A 466 13.34 -4.56 7.68
C SER A 466 14.63 -4.39 8.49
N LEU A 467 15.52 -3.47 8.10
CA LEU A 467 16.74 -3.16 8.84
C LEU A 467 16.43 -2.70 10.26
N LYS A 468 15.52 -1.73 10.43
CA LYS A 468 15.09 -1.26 11.76
C LYS A 468 14.44 -2.36 12.60
N SER A 469 13.64 -3.22 11.98
CA SER A 469 13.03 -4.36 12.65
C SER A 469 14.07 -5.35 13.17
N ILE A 470 15.09 -5.67 12.37
CA ILE A 470 16.20 -6.54 12.79
C ILE A 470 16.99 -5.89 13.93
N VAL A 471 17.32 -4.60 13.82
CA VAL A 471 18.01 -3.84 14.89
C VAL A 471 17.24 -3.95 16.21
N ASN A 472 15.93 -3.68 16.21
CA ASN A 472 15.09 -3.79 17.40
C ASN A 472 14.97 -5.23 17.90
N GLY A 473 14.94 -6.21 16.99
CA GLY A 473 14.80 -7.62 17.32
C GLY A 473 16.00 -8.21 18.04
N VAL A 474 17.21 -7.68 17.83
CA VAL A 474 18.45 -8.17 18.46
C VAL A 474 19.05 -7.20 19.49
N ASN A 475 18.43 -6.05 19.72
CA ASN A 475 18.86 -5.07 20.73
C ASN A 475 18.25 -5.40 22.11
N PRO A 476 19.04 -5.79 23.13
CA PRO A 476 18.51 -6.15 24.45
C PRO A 476 17.78 -5.02 25.18
N ALA A 477 17.99 -3.75 24.78
CA ALA A 477 17.29 -2.60 25.34
C ALA A 477 15.93 -2.32 24.66
N SER A 478 15.64 -2.98 23.54
CA SER A 478 14.37 -2.82 22.82
C SER A 478 13.24 -3.56 23.53
N PRO A 479 12.04 -2.98 23.65
CA PRO A 479 10.83 -3.71 24.08
C PRO A 479 10.54 -4.95 23.21
N ASP A 480 10.96 -4.90 21.94
CA ASP A 480 10.79 -5.97 20.95
C ASP A 480 12.00 -6.92 20.84
N TYR A 481 12.93 -6.92 21.80
CA TYR A 481 14.06 -7.87 21.81
C TYR A 481 13.57 -9.32 21.79
N LEU A 482 14.00 -10.09 20.78
CA LEU A 482 13.48 -11.41 20.45
C LEU A 482 14.24 -12.55 21.16
N ASN A 483 13.56 -13.68 21.36
CA ASN A 483 14.11 -14.86 22.00
C ASN A 483 14.64 -15.86 20.97
N PHE A 484 15.94 -16.18 21.02
CA PHE A 484 16.61 -17.10 20.09
C PHE A 484 16.99 -18.47 20.69
N ASN A 485 16.85 -18.67 22.00
CA ASN A 485 17.42 -19.83 22.68
C ASN A 485 16.58 -20.45 23.81
N LYS A 486 15.53 -19.78 24.29
CA LYS A 486 14.66 -20.31 25.35
C LYS A 486 13.49 -21.09 24.74
N GLY A 487 13.37 -22.36 25.11
CA GLY A 487 12.38 -23.27 24.53
C GLY A 487 12.89 -23.94 23.25
N ARG A 488 11.97 -24.51 22.46
CA ARG A 488 12.34 -25.28 21.24
C ARG A 488 12.08 -24.53 19.93
N GLN A 489 11.00 -23.74 19.89
CA GLN A 489 10.56 -23.00 18.69
C GLN A 489 11.62 -22.03 18.12
N PRO A 490 12.42 -21.31 18.93
CA PRO A 490 13.36 -20.32 18.39
C PRO A 490 14.38 -20.84 17.38
N LEU A 491 14.73 -22.13 17.41
CA LEU A 491 15.60 -22.73 16.37
C LEU A 491 14.97 -22.63 14.97
N VAL A 492 13.66 -22.90 14.88
CA VAL A 492 12.89 -22.81 13.63
C VAL A 492 12.91 -21.38 13.12
N ASP A 493 12.60 -20.44 14.01
CA ASP A 493 12.39 -19.05 13.64
C ASP A 493 13.73 -18.36 13.29
N ALA A 494 14.80 -18.70 14.02
CA ALA A 494 16.17 -18.29 13.70
C ALA A 494 16.62 -18.81 12.33
N ALA A 495 16.27 -20.04 11.96
CA ALA A 495 16.61 -20.60 10.65
C ALA A 495 15.91 -19.87 9.50
N PHE A 496 14.65 -19.48 9.65
CA PHE A 496 13.97 -18.62 8.67
C PHE A 496 14.64 -17.25 8.57
N LEU A 497 14.92 -16.59 9.70
CA LEU A 497 15.65 -15.31 9.66
C LEU A 497 17.01 -15.44 8.96
N ALA A 498 17.77 -16.49 9.28
CA ALA A 498 19.05 -16.80 8.66
C ALA A 498 18.92 -17.03 7.14
N HIS A 499 17.90 -17.78 6.71
CA HIS A 499 17.62 -18.03 5.29
C HIS A 499 17.32 -16.72 4.54
N GLY A 500 16.47 -15.86 5.10
CA GLY A 500 16.15 -14.57 4.49
C GLY A 500 17.35 -13.61 4.44
N LEU A 501 18.20 -13.59 5.47
CA LEU A 501 19.42 -12.77 5.49
C LEU A 501 20.49 -13.24 4.50
N LEU A 502 20.59 -14.55 4.27
CA LEU A 502 21.46 -15.10 3.23
C LEU A 502 20.99 -14.71 1.84
N ARG A 503 19.68 -14.79 1.58
CA ARG A 503 19.11 -14.45 0.29
C ARG A 503 19.15 -12.95 0.01
N ALA A 504 18.88 -12.11 1.01
CA ALA A 504 18.95 -10.64 0.92
C ALA A 504 20.29 -10.10 1.44
N ARG A 505 21.40 -10.61 0.92
CA ARG A 505 22.75 -10.30 1.42
C ARG A 505 23.09 -8.82 1.27
N THR A 506 22.95 -8.26 0.07
CA THR A 506 23.42 -6.89 -0.21
C THR A 506 22.45 -5.82 0.31
N GLN A 507 21.17 -6.16 0.47
CA GLN A 507 20.14 -5.21 0.88
C GLN A 507 19.78 -5.30 2.36
N LEU A 508 20.00 -6.43 3.03
CA LEU A 508 19.82 -6.54 4.47
C LEU A 508 21.15 -6.74 5.19
N TRP A 509 21.77 -7.91 5.08
CA TRP A 509 22.91 -8.26 5.93
C TRP A 509 24.07 -7.26 5.84
N ASP A 510 24.51 -6.91 4.63
CA ASP A 510 25.64 -6.00 4.42
C ASP A 510 25.33 -4.54 4.80
N LYS A 511 24.03 -4.18 4.92
CA LYS A 511 23.57 -2.84 5.33
C LYS A 511 23.32 -2.69 6.84
N LEU A 512 23.28 -3.79 7.59
CA LEU A 512 23.24 -3.73 9.06
C LEU A 512 24.54 -3.12 9.58
N ASP A 513 24.44 -2.26 10.61
CA ASP A 513 25.63 -1.78 11.29
C ASP A 513 26.37 -2.95 11.98
N LYS A 514 27.67 -2.75 12.23
CA LYS A 514 28.54 -3.80 12.79
C LYS A 514 28.05 -4.33 14.14
N THR A 515 27.52 -3.46 15.01
CA THR A 515 26.98 -3.89 16.30
C THR A 515 25.76 -4.78 16.13
N THR A 516 24.90 -4.46 15.18
CA THR A 516 23.72 -5.27 14.86
C THR A 516 24.12 -6.59 14.22
N GLN A 517 25.09 -6.62 13.30
CA GLN A 517 25.64 -7.88 12.75
C GLN A 517 26.21 -8.79 13.85
N GLU A 518 27.01 -8.25 14.76
CA GLU A 518 27.57 -8.99 15.90
C GLU A 518 26.48 -9.57 16.80
N ARG A 519 25.42 -8.79 17.07
CA ARG A 519 24.24 -9.26 17.83
C ARG A 519 23.50 -10.37 17.10
N VAL A 520 23.22 -10.23 15.81
CA VAL A 520 22.59 -11.30 15.01
C VAL A 520 23.42 -12.59 15.06
N ILE A 521 24.74 -12.51 14.84
CA ILE A 521 25.64 -13.68 14.94
C ILE A 521 25.57 -14.31 16.32
N LYS A 522 25.62 -13.50 17.38
CA LYS A 522 25.51 -14.00 18.76
C LYS A 522 24.18 -14.72 19.00
N GLU A 523 23.07 -14.13 18.56
CA GLU A 523 21.74 -14.71 18.72
C GLU A 523 21.60 -16.03 17.93
N LEU A 524 22.06 -16.07 16.68
CA LEU A 524 22.09 -17.29 15.86
C LEU A 524 22.95 -18.39 16.52
N LYS A 525 24.16 -18.07 16.99
CA LYS A 525 25.02 -19.01 17.73
C LYS A 525 24.34 -19.49 19.02
N SER A 526 23.58 -18.64 19.70
CA SER A 526 22.89 -19.00 20.95
C SER A 526 21.82 -20.08 20.76
N SER A 527 21.24 -20.20 19.55
CA SER A 527 20.24 -21.24 19.24
C SER A 527 20.79 -22.67 19.28
N ARG A 528 22.13 -22.84 19.26
CA ARG A 528 22.81 -24.15 19.28
C ARG A 528 22.49 -25.00 20.50
N VAL A 529 22.05 -24.38 21.60
CA VAL A 529 21.58 -25.10 22.81
C VAL A 529 20.34 -25.96 22.55
N ILE A 530 19.60 -25.67 21.47
CA ILE A 530 18.38 -26.38 21.10
C ILE A 530 18.75 -27.61 20.26
N LYS A 531 18.41 -28.81 20.78
CA LYS A 531 18.55 -30.06 20.03
C LYS A 531 17.41 -30.21 19.00
N PRO A 532 17.72 -30.34 17.70
CA PRO A 532 16.69 -30.56 16.68
C PRO A 532 16.04 -31.95 16.83
N SER A 533 14.76 -32.05 16.45
CA SER A 533 14.08 -33.34 16.29
C SER A 533 14.57 -34.06 15.03
N GLU A 534 14.40 -35.39 14.97
CA GLU A 534 14.66 -36.24 13.79
C GLU A 534 13.59 -36.04 12.69
N THR A 535 13.47 -34.81 12.20
CA THR A 535 12.49 -34.36 11.20
C THR A 535 13.14 -33.23 10.36
N ASN A 536 12.35 -32.43 9.64
CA ASN A 536 12.75 -31.16 9.02
C ASN A 536 13.51 -30.21 9.95
N TRP A 537 13.43 -30.41 11.28
CA TRP A 537 14.19 -29.65 12.26
C TRP A 537 15.71 -29.74 12.09
N LEU A 538 16.20 -30.82 11.48
CA LEU A 538 17.62 -30.94 11.14
C LEU A 538 18.06 -29.85 10.15
N PHE A 539 17.20 -29.48 9.18
CA PHE A 539 17.52 -28.40 8.25
C PHE A 539 17.38 -27.01 8.85
N PHE A 540 16.59 -26.81 9.92
CA PHE A 540 16.66 -25.54 10.65
C PHE A 540 18.03 -25.32 11.28
N ALA A 541 18.57 -26.34 11.95
CA ALA A 541 19.92 -26.28 12.51
C ALA A 541 20.98 -26.11 11.40
N ALA A 542 20.88 -26.87 10.31
CA ALA A 542 21.83 -26.77 9.19
C ALA A 542 21.78 -25.39 8.51
N MET A 543 20.60 -24.79 8.36
CA MET A 543 20.43 -23.47 7.75
C MET A 543 21.04 -22.36 8.61
N VAL A 544 20.87 -22.41 9.94
CA VAL A 544 21.55 -21.48 10.86
C VAL A 544 23.07 -21.60 10.71
N GLU A 545 23.60 -22.82 10.66
CA GLU A 545 25.04 -23.05 10.50
C GLU A 545 25.55 -22.58 9.13
N ALA A 546 24.81 -22.84 8.03
CA ALA A 546 25.16 -22.36 6.71
C ALA A 546 25.22 -20.82 6.65
N ALA A 547 24.31 -20.14 7.36
CA ALA A 547 24.37 -18.69 7.48
C ALA A 547 25.59 -18.21 8.28
N LEU A 548 25.88 -18.86 9.41
CA LEU A 548 27.08 -18.56 10.20
C LEU A 548 28.36 -18.76 9.38
N LYS A 549 28.41 -19.79 8.52
CA LYS A 549 29.54 -20.02 7.60
C LYS A 549 29.76 -18.84 6.66
N GLU A 550 28.70 -18.31 6.06
CA GLU A 550 28.76 -17.19 5.12
C GLU A 550 28.98 -15.82 5.81
N PHE A 551 28.57 -15.67 7.08
CA PHE A 551 28.74 -14.42 7.83
C PHE A 551 30.09 -14.35 8.54
N THR A 552 30.63 -15.47 8.99
CA THR A 552 31.80 -15.50 9.90
C THR A 552 32.94 -16.39 9.42
N GLY A 553 32.71 -17.28 8.45
CA GLY A 553 33.65 -18.33 8.05
C GLY A 553 33.60 -19.59 8.94
N GLU A 554 32.89 -19.55 10.07
CA GLU A 554 32.79 -20.62 11.06
C GLU A 554 31.39 -21.24 11.09
N TRP A 555 31.31 -22.56 11.32
CA TRP A 555 30.06 -23.28 11.57
C TRP A 555 30.31 -24.63 12.25
N GLU A 556 29.28 -25.23 12.83
CA GLU A 556 29.29 -26.61 13.33
C GLU A 556 28.95 -27.60 12.21
N TYR A 557 29.94 -27.90 11.34
CA TYR A 557 29.76 -28.70 10.14
C TYR A 557 29.06 -30.04 10.37
N GLU A 558 29.34 -30.72 11.50
CA GLU A 558 28.70 -32.00 11.82
C GLU A 558 27.17 -31.92 11.89
N ARG A 559 26.59 -30.77 12.29
CA ARG A 559 25.13 -30.57 12.25
C ARG A 559 24.59 -30.55 10.81
N VAL A 560 25.33 -29.89 9.92
CA VAL A 560 24.98 -29.78 8.49
C VAL A 560 25.11 -31.14 7.81
N LYS A 561 26.24 -31.82 8.05
CA LYS A 561 26.50 -33.16 7.53
C LYS A 561 25.43 -34.14 7.99
N TYR A 562 25.12 -34.14 9.29
CA TYR A 562 24.10 -35.04 9.85
C TYR A 562 22.72 -34.82 9.22
N ALA A 563 22.30 -33.57 9.01
CA ALA A 563 21.04 -33.28 8.32
C ALA A 563 21.02 -33.89 6.91
N CYS A 564 22.07 -33.69 6.12
CA CYS A 564 22.18 -34.23 4.77
C CYS A 564 22.17 -35.76 4.75
N ASP A 565 22.91 -36.40 5.66
CA ASP A 565 22.99 -37.86 5.76
C ASP A 565 21.63 -38.48 6.09
N ARG A 566 20.86 -37.87 7.00
CA ARG A 566 19.52 -38.34 7.36
C ARG A 566 18.53 -38.16 6.22
N PHE A 567 18.54 -37.01 5.54
CA PHE A 567 17.65 -36.78 4.40
C PHE A 567 17.98 -37.65 3.19
N ALA A 568 19.24 -38.04 3.00
CA ALA A 568 19.61 -39.04 1.99
C ALA A 568 18.90 -40.38 2.24
N GLN A 569 18.74 -40.77 3.51
CA GLN A 569 18.01 -41.98 3.92
C GLN A 569 16.48 -41.81 3.85
N TRP A 570 15.99 -40.57 3.93
CA TRP A 570 14.56 -40.26 3.95
C TRP A 570 13.98 -39.90 2.59
N TYR A 571 14.76 -39.95 1.52
CA TYR A 571 14.24 -39.79 0.15
C TYR A 571 13.26 -40.93 -0.19
N LYS A 572 12.04 -40.58 -0.62
CA LYS A 572 10.96 -41.54 -0.92
C LYS A 572 10.74 -41.76 -2.41
N GLY A 573 11.31 -40.91 -3.25
CA GLY A 573 11.19 -41.00 -4.70
C GLY A 573 10.36 -39.87 -5.30
N ASP A 574 10.53 -39.68 -6.60
CA ASP A 574 9.83 -38.67 -7.42
C ASP A 574 9.80 -37.26 -6.80
N GLY A 575 10.93 -36.82 -6.23
CA GLY A 575 11.06 -35.52 -5.57
C GLY A 575 10.66 -35.50 -4.10
N TRP A 576 9.99 -36.50 -3.56
CA TRP A 576 9.51 -36.47 -2.18
C TRP A 576 10.54 -36.95 -1.16
N TYR A 577 10.62 -36.22 -0.04
CA TYR A 577 11.28 -36.63 1.19
C TYR A 577 10.26 -36.89 2.31
N GLY A 578 10.59 -37.83 3.18
CA GLY A 578 9.90 -37.98 4.47
C GLY A 578 10.23 -36.82 5.41
N ASP A 579 9.28 -36.45 6.26
CA ASP A 579 9.54 -35.53 7.37
C ASP A 579 10.08 -36.31 8.58
N GLY A 580 11.28 -36.85 8.41
CA GLY A 580 11.80 -37.94 9.23
C GLY A 580 11.77 -39.27 8.49
N ALA A 581 11.85 -40.38 9.23
CA ALA A 581 11.89 -41.72 8.64
C ALA A 581 10.62 -42.07 7.86
N ASP A 582 9.47 -41.58 8.33
CA ASP A 582 8.17 -41.86 7.74
C ASP A 582 7.73 -40.78 6.74
N PHE A 583 6.96 -41.20 5.75
CA PHE A 583 6.36 -40.28 4.80
C PHE A 583 5.08 -39.68 5.37
N HIS A 584 5.00 -38.35 5.37
CA HIS A 584 3.81 -37.60 5.72
C HIS A 584 3.38 -36.80 4.48
N LEU A 585 2.15 -37.01 4.01
CA LEU A 585 1.61 -36.23 2.91
C LEU A 585 1.14 -34.87 3.42
N ASP A 586 2.08 -33.95 3.52
CA ASP A 586 1.88 -32.55 3.86
C ASP A 586 2.77 -31.65 2.97
N TYR A 587 2.78 -30.35 3.27
CA TYR A 587 3.50 -29.36 2.47
C TYR A 587 4.90 -29.02 3.02
N TYR A 588 5.47 -29.79 3.97
CA TYR A 588 6.82 -29.49 4.51
C TYR A 588 7.96 -29.67 3.50
N ASN A 589 7.75 -30.51 2.47
CA ASN A 589 8.65 -30.54 1.32
C ASN A 589 8.79 -29.15 0.68
N SER A 590 7.68 -28.41 0.61
CA SER A 590 7.64 -27.04 0.12
C SER A 590 8.05 -25.99 1.14
N PHE A 591 7.51 -26.07 2.37
CA PHE A 591 7.74 -25.03 3.36
C PHE A 591 9.22 -24.93 3.76
N VAL A 592 9.89 -26.07 3.90
CA VAL A 592 11.18 -26.18 4.60
C VAL A 592 12.18 -27.04 3.84
N ILE A 593 11.85 -28.31 3.58
CA ILE A 593 12.85 -29.34 3.25
C ILE A 593 13.63 -28.97 1.99
N HIS A 594 12.98 -28.83 0.84
CA HIS A 594 13.71 -28.49 -0.38
C HIS A 594 14.32 -27.08 -0.33
N PRO A 595 13.58 -25.99 0.01
CA PRO A 595 14.15 -24.65 -0.02
C PRO A 595 15.39 -24.50 0.86
N MET A 596 15.37 -25.03 2.10
CA MET A 596 16.52 -24.93 3.00
C MET A 596 17.64 -25.89 2.61
N MET A 597 17.31 -27.11 2.17
CA MET A 597 18.32 -28.08 1.75
C MET A 597 19.12 -27.57 0.55
N VAL A 598 18.46 -27.02 -0.48
CA VAL A 598 19.15 -26.45 -1.65
C VAL A 598 20.07 -25.31 -1.25
N GLU A 599 19.64 -24.43 -0.36
CA GLU A 599 20.47 -23.32 0.13
C GLU A 599 21.69 -23.83 0.92
N VAL A 600 21.50 -24.79 1.82
CA VAL A 600 22.59 -25.43 2.58
C VAL A 600 23.58 -26.13 1.66
N LEU A 601 23.09 -26.91 0.69
CA LEU A 601 23.94 -27.62 -0.28
C LEU A 601 24.67 -26.64 -1.21
N ALA A 602 24.07 -25.50 -1.56
CA ALA A 602 24.74 -24.45 -2.33
C ALA A 602 25.92 -23.85 -1.55
N VAL A 603 25.74 -23.58 -0.25
CA VAL A 603 26.84 -23.13 0.63
C VAL A 603 27.92 -24.22 0.73
N MET A 604 27.56 -25.48 0.91
CA MET A 604 28.54 -26.59 0.90
C MET A 604 29.34 -26.64 -0.41
N LYS A 605 28.66 -26.61 -1.56
CA LYS A 605 29.29 -26.62 -2.89
C LYS A 605 30.22 -25.43 -3.09
N LYS A 606 29.80 -24.21 -2.68
CA LYS A 606 30.63 -22.99 -2.73
C LYS A 606 31.93 -23.11 -1.95
N HIS A 607 31.91 -23.83 -0.82
CA HIS A 607 33.09 -24.08 0.02
C HIS A 607 33.82 -25.40 -0.28
N GLY A 608 33.52 -26.05 -1.42
CA GLY A 608 34.20 -27.27 -1.85
C GLY A 608 33.90 -28.51 -0.99
N LEU A 609 32.74 -28.54 -0.34
CA LEU A 609 32.29 -29.64 0.51
C LEU A 609 31.23 -30.47 -0.21
N GLU A 610 31.39 -31.80 -0.13
CA GLU A 610 30.41 -32.76 -0.65
C GLU A 610 29.69 -33.46 0.52
N GLY A 611 28.38 -33.64 0.37
CA GLY A 611 27.53 -34.34 1.33
C GLY A 611 26.91 -35.59 0.72
N ALA A 612 26.12 -36.32 1.52
CA ALA A 612 25.41 -37.53 1.06
C ALA A 612 24.36 -37.27 -0.05
N ILE A 613 23.97 -36.01 -0.26
CA ILE A 613 23.07 -35.59 -1.33
C ILE A 613 23.85 -34.63 -2.25
N PRO A 614 24.19 -35.04 -3.48
CA PRO A 614 24.80 -34.13 -4.44
C PRO A 614 23.88 -32.95 -4.77
N TYR A 615 24.44 -31.73 -4.84
CA TYR A 615 23.67 -30.51 -5.10
C TYR A 615 22.84 -30.59 -6.39
N ASP A 616 23.46 -31.00 -7.50
CA ASP A 616 22.78 -31.04 -8.82
C ASP A 616 21.69 -32.13 -8.88
N LEU A 617 21.83 -33.21 -8.09
CA LEU A 617 20.78 -34.21 -7.90
C LEU A 617 19.59 -33.61 -7.16
N GLU A 618 19.86 -32.82 -6.12
CA GLU A 618 18.80 -32.16 -5.36
C GLU A 618 18.06 -31.12 -6.20
N LEU A 619 18.75 -30.35 -7.05
CA LEU A 619 18.08 -29.43 -7.98
C LEU A 619 17.06 -30.14 -8.88
N SER A 620 17.40 -31.35 -9.36
CA SER A 620 16.50 -32.16 -10.19
C SER A 620 15.28 -32.66 -9.40
N ARG A 621 15.47 -33.06 -8.14
CA ARG A 621 14.39 -33.47 -7.23
C ARG A 621 13.47 -32.30 -6.88
N TYR A 622 14.05 -31.14 -6.63
CA TYR A 622 13.33 -29.94 -6.29
C TYR A 622 12.46 -29.44 -7.46
N ALA A 623 13.02 -29.40 -8.66
CA ALA A 623 12.30 -29.05 -9.89
C ALA A 623 11.11 -29.99 -10.14
N ARG A 624 11.29 -31.30 -9.89
CA ARG A 624 10.20 -32.27 -10.01
C ARG A 624 9.08 -32.02 -8.99
N TYR A 625 9.43 -31.78 -7.73
CA TYR A 625 8.43 -31.49 -6.70
C TYR A 625 7.62 -30.23 -7.04
N ALA A 626 8.28 -29.18 -7.53
CA ALA A 626 7.60 -27.98 -8.01
C ALA A 626 6.64 -28.24 -9.17
N GLU A 627 7.02 -29.06 -10.17
CA GLU A 627 6.10 -29.47 -11.25
C GLU A 627 4.85 -30.17 -10.70
N GLN A 628 5.01 -31.05 -9.71
CA GLN A 628 3.86 -31.69 -9.07
C GLN A 628 3.00 -30.67 -8.32
N GLN A 629 3.60 -29.70 -7.60
CA GLN A 629 2.84 -28.65 -6.93
C GLN A 629 1.98 -27.84 -7.89
N GLU A 630 2.52 -27.48 -9.05
CA GLU A 630 1.78 -26.77 -10.09
C GLU A 630 0.54 -27.55 -10.53
N ARG A 631 0.65 -28.88 -10.62
CA ARG A 631 -0.46 -29.80 -10.96
C ARG A 631 -1.46 -30.01 -9.82
N LEU A 632 -1.19 -29.53 -8.61
CA LEU A 632 -2.14 -29.57 -7.51
C LEU A 632 -3.09 -28.36 -7.49
N ILE A 633 -2.82 -27.34 -8.30
CA ILE A 633 -3.61 -26.11 -8.33
C ILE A 633 -4.84 -26.32 -9.22
N SER A 634 -6.04 -26.30 -8.63
CA SER A 634 -7.31 -26.41 -9.36
C SER A 634 -7.51 -25.21 -10.31
N PRO A 635 -8.37 -25.31 -11.35
CA PRO A 635 -8.69 -24.18 -12.24
C PRO A 635 -9.20 -22.92 -11.52
N GLU A 636 -9.76 -23.06 -10.32
CA GLU A 636 -10.29 -21.99 -9.46
C GLU A 636 -9.25 -21.41 -8.48
N GLY A 637 -7.99 -21.84 -8.58
CA GLY A 637 -6.93 -21.45 -7.63
C GLY A 637 -7.10 -22.05 -6.25
N THR A 638 -7.73 -23.23 -6.12
CA THR A 638 -7.71 -24.01 -4.88
C THR A 638 -6.64 -25.10 -4.93
N PHE A 639 -6.32 -25.69 -3.78
CA PHE A 639 -5.41 -26.81 -3.68
C PHE A 639 -5.85 -27.73 -2.53
N PRO A 640 -5.44 -29.01 -2.52
CA PRO A 640 -5.89 -29.98 -1.51
C PRO A 640 -5.66 -29.53 -0.06
N ILE A 641 -6.66 -29.73 0.79
CA ILE A 641 -6.59 -29.43 2.22
C ILE A 641 -6.12 -30.70 2.94
N ILE A 642 -4.82 -30.99 2.83
CA ILE A 642 -4.21 -32.22 3.35
C ILE A 642 -3.01 -31.94 4.24
N GLY A 643 -2.84 -32.77 5.27
CA GLY A 643 -1.72 -32.69 6.19
C GLY A 643 -1.86 -31.56 7.21
N ARG A 644 -0.71 -31.14 7.74
CA ARG A 644 -0.59 -30.22 8.87
C ARG A 644 -0.05 -28.85 8.42
N SER A 645 -0.17 -27.85 9.31
CA SER A 645 0.27 -26.47 9.11
C SER A 645 -0.41 -25.75 7.95
N LEU A 646 -1.65 -26.14 7.61
CA LEU A 646 -2.44 -25.52 6.55
C LEU A 646 -2.74 -24.03 6.80
N ALA A 647 -2.62 -23.57 8.05
CA ALA A 647 -2.69 -22.16 8.42
C ALA A 647 -1.62 -21.28 7.74
N TYR A 648 -0.59 -21.87 7.12
CA TYR A 648 0.41 -21.17 6.30
C TYR A 648 -0.10 -20.78 4.90
N ARG A 649 -1.33 -21.21 4.55
CA ARG A 649 -2.03 -20.80 3.33
C ARG A 649 -1.18 -21.09 2.09
N PHE A 650 -1.05 -20.11 1.19
CA PHE A 650 -0.31 -20.19 -0.06
C PHE A 650 1.21 -20.29 0.13
N GLY A 651 1.73 -20.18 1.36
CA GLY A 651 3.11 -20.56 1.68
C GLY A 651 3.41 -22.02 1.31
N ALA A 652 2.35 -22.84 1.14
CA ALA A 652 2.44 -24.21 0.63
C ALA A 652 3.13 -24.28 -0.74
N PHE A 653 3.25 -23.17 -1.47
CA PHE A 653 3.90 -23.07 -2.77
C PHE A 653 5.26 -22.34 -2.76
N HIS A 654 5.94 -22.29 -1.60
CA HIS A 654 7.32 -21.80 -1.52
C HIS A 654 8.24 -22.52 -2.52
N ALA A 655 8.15 -23.85 -2.64
CA ALA A 655 8.93 -24.62 -3.61
C ALA A 655 8.68 -24.19 -5.06
N LEU A 656 7.42 -24.12 -5.48
CA LEU A 656 7.09 -23.73 -6.85
C LEU A 656 7.56 -22.31 -7.17
N SER A 657 7.43 -21.38 -6.22
CA SER A 657 7.90 -20.00 -6.37
C SER A 657 9.44 -19.91 -6.43
N ASP A 658 10.14 -20.61 -5.54
CA ASP A 658 11.61 -20.59 -5.49
C ASP A 658 12.24 -21.30 -6.70
N VAL A 659 11.65 -22.41 -7.18
CA VAL A 659 12.10 -23.07 -8.43
C VAL A 659 11.92 -22.15 -9.64
N ALA A 660 10.82 -21.38 -9.71
CA ALA A 660 10.64 -20.37 -10.75
C ALA A 660 11.67 -19.25 -10.65
N TYR A 661 11.91 -18.73 -9.46
CA TYR A 661 12.94 -17.72 -9.17
C TYR A 661 14.35 -18.19 -9.57
N ARG A 662 14.71 -19.43 -9.24
CA ARG A 662 16.01 -20.04 -9.56
C ARG A 662 16.15 -20.47 -11.02
N LYS A 663 15.12 -20.28 -11.87
CA LYS A 663 15.11 -20.72 -13.28
C LYS A 663 15.30 -22.24 -13.45
N LEU A 664 14.69 -23.01 -12.55
CA LEU A 664 14.79 -24.48 -12.51
C LEU A 664 13.51 -25.20 -12.95
N LEU A 665 12.52 -24.47 -13.47
CA LEU A 665 11.27 -25.09 -13.94
C LEU A 665 11.56 -26.13 -15.03
N PRO A 666 10.97 -27.33 -14.97
CA PRO A 666 11.05 -28.29 -16.06
C PRO A 666 10.50 -27.71 -17.36
N THR A 667 11.02 -28.15 -18.51
CA THR A 667 10.66 -27.60 -19.84
C THR A 667 9.17 -27.64 -20.17
N LYS A 668 8.39 -28.51 -19.52
CA LYS A 668 6.94 -28.65 -19.70
C LYS A 668 6.11 -27.62 -18.91
N VAL A 669 6.72 -26.93 -17.95
CA VAL A 669 6.05 -25.95 -17.08
C VAL A 669 6.66 -24.58 -17.36
N THR A 670 5.88 -23.70 -18.00
CA THR A 670 6.39 -22.38 -18.34
C THR A 670 6.29 -21.41 -17.16
N PRO A 671 7.19 -20.41 -17.07
CA PRO A 671 7.13 -19.36 -16.04
C PRO A 671 5.77 -18.64 -15.98
N ALA A 672 5.19 -18.30 -17.13
CA ALA A 672 3.88 -17.64 -17.20
C ALA A 672 2.74 -18.51 -16.63
N GLN A 673 2.80 -19.82 -16.87
CA GLN A 673 1.84 -20.78 -16.30
C GLN A 673 1.92 -20.81 -14.77
N VAL A 674 3.14 -20.80 -14.21
CA VAL A 674 3.35 -20.71 -12.76
C VAL A 674 2.84 -19.38 -12.19
N ARG A 675 3.17 -18.26 -12.84
CA ARG A 675 2.67 -16.93 -12.46
C ARG A 675 1.15 -16.92 -12.35
N CYS A 676 0.45 -17.37 -13.39
CA CYS A 676 -1.01 -17.36 -13.42
C CYS A 676 -1.62 -18.28 -12.35
N ALA A 677 -1.06 -19.48 -12.15
CA ALA A 677 -1.55 -20.42 -11.13
C ALA A 677 -1.39 -19.86 -9.71
N LEU A 678 -0.20 -19.36 -9.38
CA LEU A 678 0.08 -18.79 -8.06
C LEU A 678 -0.71 -17.50 -7.80
N THR A 679 -0.89 -16.66 -8.82
CA THR A 679 -1.75 -15.46 -8.73
C THR A 679 -3.19 -15.85 -8.35
N ALA A 680 -3.74 -16.91 -8.96
CA ALA A 680 -5.08 -17.39 -8.62
C ALA A 680 -5.18 -17.85 -7.15
N VAL A 681 -4.17 -18.59 -6.66
CA VAL A 681 -4.12 -19.07 -5.26
C VAL A 681 -4.02 -17.91 -4.27
N ILE A 682 -3.10 -16.96 -4.51
CA ILE A 682 -2.89 -15.79 -3.65
C ILE A 682 -4.17 -14.96 -3.57
N ASN A 683 -4.76 -14.61 -4.72
CA ASN A 683 -5.97 -13.81 -4.77
C ASN A 683 -7.14 -14.49 -4.05
N ARG A 684 -7.27 -15.81 -4.17
CA ARG A 684 -8.33 -16.56 -3.51
C ARG A 684 -8.21 -16.50 -1.98
N GLN A 685 -7.01 -16.71 -1.45
CA GLN A 685 -6.82 -16.78 0.01
C GLN A 685 -6.74 -15.41 0.67
N ILE A 686 -6.12 -14.41 0.04
CA ILE A 686 -6.02 -13.04 0.59
C ILE A 686 -7.36 -12.33 0.65
N ASN A 687 -8.24 -12.59 -0.33
CA ASN A 687 -9.56 -11.97 -0.39
C ASN A 687 -10.65 -12.79 0.31
N ALA A 688 -10.30 -13.93 0.94
CA ALA A 688 -11.26 -14.70 1.70
C ALA A 688 -11.72 -13.90 2.94
N PRO A 689 -13.04 -13.76 3.19
CA PRO A 689 -13.57 -13.02 4.33
C PRO A 689 -13.00 -13.51 5.68
N GLY A 690 -12.62 -12.58 6.55
CA GLY A 690 -12.05 -12.88 7.86
C GLY A 690 -10.60 -13.36 7.86
N THR A 691 -9.88 -13.27 6.73
CA THR A 691 -8.43 -13.55 6.68
C THR A 691 -7.64 -12.59 7.54
N PHE A 692 -8.10 -11.34 7.61
CA PHE A 692 -7.55 -10.28 8.46
C PHE A 692 -8.58 -9.92 9.55
N ASN A 693 -8.09 -9.52 10.72
CA ASN A 693 -8.91 -8.91 11.76
C ASN A 693 -9.18 -7.42 11.45
N PRO A 694 -10.05 -6.73 12.22
CA PRO A 694 -10.34 -5.31 11.97
C PRO A 694 -9.12 -4.40 11.99
N GLU A 695 -8.07 -4.74 12.75
CA GLU A 695 -6.81 -3.99 12.83
C GLU A 695 -5.79 -4.35 11.74
N GLY A 696 -6.14 -5.25 10.81
CA GLY A 696 -5.29 -5.62 9.66
C GLY A 696 -4.30 -6.77 9.91
N TRP A 697 -4.41 -7.52 11.02
CA TRP A 697 -3.56 -8.68 11.31
C TRP A 697 -4.13 -9.98 10.76
N LEU A 698 -3.27 -10.88 10.29
CA LEU A 698 -3.66 -12.23 9.87
C LEU A 698 -4.32 -13.01 11.01
N ARG A 699 -5.39 -13.74 10.67
CA ARG A 699 -6.09 -14.65 11.59
C ARG A 699 -5.80 -16.10 11.26
N VAL A 700 -5.82 -16.98 12.27
CA VAL A 700 -5.54 -18.40 12.11
C VAL A 700 -6.62 -19.03 11.23
N GLY A 701 -6.21 -19.60 10.10
CA GLY A 701 -7.11 -20.23 9.14
C GLY A 701 -6.44 -20.56 7.81
N PHE A 702 -7.11 -21.40 6.99
CA PHE A 702 -6.64 -21.74 5.64
C PHE A 702 -7.23 -20.76 4.61
N ALA A 703 -8.54 -20.50 4.68
CA ALA A 703 -9.25 -19.47 3.93
C ALA A 703 -10.22 -18.76 4.88
N GLY A 704 -9.94 -17.48 5.20
CA GLY A 704 -10.66 -16.78 6.28
C GLY A 704 -10.18 -17.16 7.69
N TYR A 705 -11.07 -17.06 8.68
CA TYR A 705 -10.83 -17.42 10.08
C TYR A 705 -11.34 -18.83 10.40
N GLN A 706 -10.41 -19.75 10.67
CA GLN A 706 -10.66 -21.16 10.90
C GLN A 706 -9.68 -21.67 11.98
N PRO A 707 -9.83 -21.26 13.25
CA PRO A 707 -8.78 -21.40 14.27
C PRO A 707 -8.36 -22.86 14.52
N HIS A 708 -9.28 -23.81 14.38
CA HIS A 708 -9.03 -25.25 14.58
C HIS A 708 -8.19 -25.91 13.47
N ILE A 709 -7.94 -25.22 12.35
CA ILE A 709 -6.96 -25.69 11.35
C ILE A 709 -5.52 -25.49 11.83
N GLY A 710 -5.32 -24.57 12.78
CA GLY A 710 -4.00 -24.33 13.38
C GLY A 710 -3.75 -25.34 14.48
N GLU A 711 -2.63 -26.05 14.42
CA GLU A 711 -2.19 -26.92 15.50
C GLU A 711 -1.82 -26.13 16.76
N THR A 712 -1.64 -26.80 17.88
CA THR A 712 -1.29 -26.17 19.18
C THR A 712 0.03 -25.41 19.19
N TYR A 713 0.88 -25.58 18.18
CA TYR A 713 2.10 -24.77 18.02
C TYR A 713 1.90 -23.53 17.15
N ILE A 714 0.81 -23.46 16.37
CA ILE A 714 0.48 -22.33 15.48
C ILE A 714 0.01 -21.14 16.30
N SER A 715 0.55 -19.98 15.97
CA SER A 715 0.20 -18.68 16.50
C SER A 715 0.05 -17.66 15.36
N THR A 716 -0.37 -16.43 15.66
CA THR A 716 -0.41 -15.32 14.69
C THR A 716 0.91 -15.17 13.92
N GLY A 717 2.06 -15.23 14.61
CA GLY A 717 3.37 -15.15 13.96
C GLY A 717 3.64 -16.29 12.97
N SER A 718 3.04 -17.46 13.21
CA SER A 718 3.21 -18.60 12.33
C SER A 718 2.65 -18.36 10.93
N LEU A 719 1.59 -17.55 10.83
CA LEU A 719 0.85 -17.28 9.59
C LEU A 719 1.69 -16.56 8.53
N TYR A 720 2.76 -15.87 8.94
CA TYR A 720 3.63 -15.13 8.04
C TYR A 720 4.45 -16.02 7.09
N LEU A 721 4.46 -17.35 7.29
CA LEU A 721 5.06 -18.26 6.30
C LEU A 721 4.33 -18.23 4.95
N CYS A 722 3.09 -17.71 4.89
CA CYS A 722 2.40 -17.49 3.63
C CYS A 722 3.25 -16.67 2.65
N THR A 723 4.04 -15.71 3.16
CA THR A 723 4.89 -14.84 2.36
C THR A 723 5.98 -15.56 1.58
N ALA A 724 6.29 -16.83 1.90
CA ALA A 724 7.28 -17.62 1.18
C ALA A 724 6.94 -17.85 -0.31
N VAL A 725 5.67 -17.67 -0.71
CA VAL A 725 5.30 -17.66 -2.14
C VAL A 725 5.86 -16.44 -2.88
N PHE A 726 6.24 -15.36 -2.20
CA PHE A 726 6.67 -14.11 -2.83
C PHE A 726 8.12 -14.13 -3.30
N VAL A 727 8.85 -15.25 -3.16
CA VAL A 727 10.23 -15.39 -3.63
C VAL A 727 10.36 -15.05 -5.13
N ALA A 728 9.40 -15.42 -5.97
CA ALA A 728 9.39 -15.06 -7.39
C ALA A 728 9.31 -13.54 -7.69
N LEU A 729 8.93 -12.68 -6.73
CA LEU A 729 9.03 -11.22 -6.89
C LEU A 729 10.49 -10.73 -7.00
N GLY A 730 11.46 -11.57 -6.62
CA GLY A 730 12.89 -11.34 -6.89
C GLY A 730 13.27 -11.42 -8.37
N LEU A 731 12.37 -11.88 -9.25
CA LEU A 731 12.55 -11.73 -10.70
C LEU A 731 12.15 -10.30 -11.12
N PRO A 732 12.97 -9.60 -11.94
CA PRO A 732 12.65 -8.25 -12.42
C PRO A 732 11.41 -8.27 -13.33
N GLU A 733 10.69 -7.15 -13.44
CA GLU A 733 9.45 -7.07 -14.24
C GLU A 733 9.64 -7.42 -15.73
N SER A 734 10.87 -7.25 -16.26
CA SER A 734 11.22 -7.64 -17.63
C SER A 734 11.38 -9.15 -17.83
N ASP A 735 11.48 -9.93 -16.75
CA ASP A 735 11.64 -11.38 -16.81
C ASP A 735 10.44 -12.05 -17.49
N GLU A 736 10.68 -13.14 -18.22
CA GLU A 736 9.63 -13.93 -18.90
C GLU A 736 8.51 -14.36 -17.94
N TYR A 737 8.82 -14.55 -16.64
CA TYR A 737 7.85 -14.88 -15.62
C TYR A 737 6.78 -13.81 -15.51
N TRP A 738 7.09 -12.53 -15.69
CA TRP A 738 6.16 -11.40 -15.60
C TRP A 738 5.70 -10.90 -16.96
N SER A 739 6.59 -10.85 -17.96
CA SER A 739 6.35 -10.22 -19.26
C SER A 739 5.63 -11.12 -20.27
N SER A 740 5.71 -12.45 -20.12
CA SER A 740 5.05 -13.37 -21.06
C SER A 740 3.52 -13.32 -20.94
N PRO A 741 2.78 -13.51 -22.05
CA PRO A 741 1.33 -13.59 -22.04
C PRO A 741 0.77 -14.58 -21.02
N ALA A 742 -0.39 -14.26 -20.44
CA ALA A 742 -1.08 -15.15 -19.51
C ALA A 742 -1.26 -16.55 -20.12
N THR A 743 -0.88 -17.58 -19.37
CA THR A 743 -0.88 -18.96 -19.84
C THR A 743 -1.64 -19.81 -18.83
N ALA A 744 -2.59 -20.64 -19.31
CA ALA A 744 -3.31 -21.58 -18.46
C ALA A 744 -2.35 -22.64 -17.87
N TRP A 745 -2.57 -23.03 -16.63
CA TRP A 745 -1.80 -24.05 -15.94
C TRP A 745 -2.38 -25.45 -16.14
N THR A 746 -1.66 -26.49 -15.71
CA THR A 746 -1.90 -27.88 -16.16
C THR A 746 -3.33 -28.34 -15.87
N CYS A 747 -3.83 -28.16 -14.65
CA CYS A 747 -5.21 -28.53 -14.35
C CYS A 747 -6.23 -27.69 -15.12
N LYS A 748 -6.00 -26.38 -15.28
CA LYS A 748 -6.88 -25.52 -16.06
C LYS A 748 -6.98 -25.98 -17.51
N LYS A 749 -5.84 -26.26 -18.15
CA LYS A 749 -5.75 -26.85 -19.49
C LYS A 749 -6.52 -28.17 -19.59
N GLY A 750 -6.31 -29.08 -18.63
CA GLY A 750 -6.99 -30.39 -18.63
C GLY A 750 -8.51 -30.27 -18.55
N TRP A 751 -9.03 -29.39 -17.69
CA TRP A 751 -10.47 -29.15 -17.56
C TRP A 751 -11.08 -28.37 -18.74
N GLU A 752 -10.25 -27.66 -19.53
CA GLU A 752 -10.64 -27.04 -20.79
C GLU A 752 -10.56 -28.01 -21.99
N GLY A 753 -10.16 -29.27 -21.78
CA GLY A 753 -10.06 -30.28 -22.83
C GLY A 753 -8.82 -30.14 -23.73
N VAL A 754 -7.81 -29.38 -23.29
CA VAL A 754 -6.52 -29.27 -23.98
C VAL A 754 -5.76 -30.58 -23.82
N ASP A 755 -5.16 -31.06 -24.91
CA ASP A 755 -4.35 -32.28 -24.90
C ASP A 755 -3.10 -32.12 -24.00
N LEU A 756 -2.86 -33.12 -23.14
CA LEU A 756 -1.79 -33.11 -22.13
C LEU A 756 -0.93 -34.36 -22.24
N GLU A 757 0.39 -34.18 -22.10
CA GLU A 757 1.29 -35.33 -22.00
C GLU A 757 1.13 -36.05 -20.65
N VAL A 758 1.36 -37.38 -20.67
CA VAL A 758 1.40 -38.19 -19.45
C VAL A 758 2.51 -37.71 -18.51
N ASP A 759 2.15 -37.46 -17.25
CA ASP A 759 3.09 -37.17 -16.17
C ASP A 759 3.89 -38.43 -15.81
N LYS A 760 5.22 -38.31 -15.69
CA LYS A 760 6.11 -39.45 -15.45
C LYS A 760 7.01 -39.18 -14.26
N ALA A 761 7.23 -40.19 -13.43
CA ALA A 761 8.15 -40.11 -12.31
C ALA A 761 9.61 -39.94 -12.76
N LEU A 762 10.43 -39.32 -11.91
CA LEU A 762 11.89 -39.29 -12.08
C LEU A 762 12.41 -40.72 -12.26
N LYS A 763 13.12 -40.95 -13.37
CA LYS A 763 13.84 -42.21 -13.58
C LYS A 763 14.99 -42.27 -12.58
N LYS A 764 15.14 -43.42 -11.91
CA LYS A 764 16.20 -43.68 -10.94
C LYS A 764 17.59 -43.57 -11.55
#